data_AF-A0A2G6FYE9-F1
#
_entry.id   AF-A0A2G6FYE9-F1
#
_cell.length_a   1.000
_cell.length_b   1.000
_cell.length_c   1.000
_cell.angle_alpha   90.00
_cell.angle_beta   90.00
_cell.angle_gamma   90.00
#
_symmetry.space_group_name_H-M   'P 1'
#
loop_
_entity.id
_entity.type
_entity.pdbx_description
1 polymer ?
#
loop_
_entity_poly.entity_id
_entity_poly.type
_entity_poly.pdbx_seq_one_letter_code
_entity_poly.pdbx_strand_id
1 'polypeptide(L)'
;MSGNGEDPPRKARLHRLVADYGKGESLQDTPMYARMAPWSISRGQGRPPPKPGKTMPPLPPLLQDNLARLEVGPGCRLRLEQGDPGRIRLEPTGDEPPNQIIADTGPAYPPDQPRQRADAEARQLAAGQNPDVVAFFGLGLGFHLSSLRQLTRAPIVVFEPDADLARAVLARVDLDLPGVQLTLEPEAFLDAVGSLLQTHGKNLLAGALPSARSAHPAAFDRFRQAMQNGLQQLDVDLVTRLEFSAIWVNNLASNLPALGALKSASCLDGCLRGRPAIFIGAGPSLDLNLAALREARGKALLVAAHTAAIPLSRAGLRPDMVVIIEGQKLEHFFAGVDHLDEMTLVASAQTHPVHLRLPFARHLIASLEGNAHSDWRQAVSGEEPLPSGGSVACATYAMLHRMGCDPIICVGMDLSYSLGRGHALGTDLGCCRVETDAAVGMTRTRCAKGYHRDLEYPTTMVTGWGGDHQVAARASWSTFRHWFEKAARTWLQGTTLINANGAGARIRGFSEQPLAEVLRNLPDEGGCGALITAAVESAPSPDGPALAKVVAAELDTIRRAGKLAGQAHQQAGRAIATLRKGRLHGVQPQLDKVARLENDVRQGTRQTRLLNTLVGHRARSLASPPTQGDKVAMTIASLEQSRAIMTLVREGAAELQELFTPALAALEEGRWPWDDPRQPQPVIAIGGTGNFARNLSALLESQGFHIGLYVDSFRGEDFLGRPVLRAEALSADRIAAIDKWVLAISTAEHARAMAARLTDQGVPANRILPLSDDPDLQILRLLLEREGSAAAHRFAAPGVTRLGQLESRFLEDDIRKTMAGRDADRPTIGLGYFGRGGGFRGHIADLIPLLEPHHNVVSLSDEIMGGRLEAKRHIYLSATRACRLEGLDLMLSAHVFPCSPPDVPRVSFSHVIHDFNLTAEYHAARLAHSRVHYLFASSRPCLRWYQQLVHRFGLKNRIAIIPGGYLKLDGNRRRIAGMGGPRRAILYAPTLGLADYPHRELVSSLGAAPDILRALLAAFPDREIIFRPHPSDLKLHQLGRKDERAGPLAEALTLCHEVETCTLDDDATSYLAGYGRAGLLVSDTSSTAFTFAMTTDRPVVFYSPHEKRVQEALGGQTDFLQDRNQVGAVVTRLDELVTAASKLLDEPALAGLARFREQTLFNLDGAAEYFVRHLDLMLNREKHPDWVTFNW
;
A
#
# COMPACT_ATOMS: atom_id res chain seq x y z
N MET A 1 -17.01 -38.96 17.54
CA MET A 1 -16.22 -39.10 18.79
C MET A 1 -14.79 -38.73 18.44
N SER A 2 -14.04 -37.80 19.04
CA SER A 2 -14.19 -36.78 20.08
C SER A 2 -12.85 -36.01 20.04
N GLY A 3 -12.79 -34.72 19.68
CA GLY A 3 -12.64 -33.63 20.65
C GLY A 3 -11.31 -32.87 20.46
N ASN A 4 -11.33 -31.55 20.68
CA ASN A 4 -10.25 -30.53 20.66
C ASN A 4 -9.90 -29.99 19.24
N GLY A 5 -10.26 -28.78 18.80
CA GLY A 5 -10.74 -27.58 19.49
C GLY A 5 -9.61 -26.58 19.70
N GLU A 6 -9.34 -25.72 18.71
CA GLU A 6 -8.74 -24.38 18.91
C GLU A 6 -9.08 -23.43 17.74
N ASP A 7 -9.27 -22.16 18.10
CA ASP A 7 -10.24 -21.19 17.59
C ASP A 7 -9.57 -20.13 16.66
N PRO A 8 -10.22 -19.60 15.60
CA PRO A 8 -9.70 -18.46 14.84
C PRO A 8 -10.41 -17.15 15.21
N PRO A 9 -9.77 -16.16 15.89
CA PRO A 9 -10.44 -14.86 16.03
C PRO A 9 -9.50 -13.67 15.78
N ARG A 10 -9.57 -13.07 14.58
CA ARG A 10 -9.37 -11.60 14.39
C ARG A 10 -10.25 -10.98 13.31
N LYS A 11 -10.57 -11.70 12.22
CA LYS A 11 -11.58 -11.27 11.23
C LYS A 11 -13.03 -11.50 11.67
N ALA A 12 -13.26 -12.39 12.64
CA ALA A 12 -14.61 -12.87 12.96
C ALA A 12 -15.42 -11.97 13.91
N ARG A 13 -14.82 -10.99 14.60
CA ARG A 13 -15.56 -10.22 15.64
C ARG A 13 -16.44 -9.10 15.09
N LEU A 14 -16.10 -8.46 13.97
CA LEU A 14 -17.02 -7.50 13.31
C LEU A 14 -18.09 -8.20 12.46
N HIS A 15 -17.74 -9.30 11.79
CA HIS A 15 -18.66 -10.06 10.94
C HIS A 15 -19.67 -10.93 11.72
N ARG A 16 -19.36 -11.38 12.95
CA ARG A 16 -20.31 -12.17 13.77
C ARG A 16 -21.57 -11.38 14.16
N LEU A 17 -21.49 -10.06 14.31
CA LEU A 17 -22.61 -9.22 14.75
C LEU A 17 -23.72 -9.06 13.70
N VAL A 18 -23.45 -9.30 12.40
CA VAL A 18 -24.48 -9.30 11.34
C VAL A 18 -24.92 -10.73 11.00
N ALA A 19 -24.03 -11.73 11.13
CA ALA A 19 -24.32 -13.11 10.77
C ALA A 19 -25.24 -13.83 11.78
N ASP A 20 -25.19 -13.48 13.07
CA ASP A 20 -26.01 -14.14 14.10
C ASP A 20 -27.43 -13.55 14.21
N TYR A 21 -27.73 -12.43 13.55
CA TYR A 21 -29.09 -11.84 13.48
C TYR A 21 -30.02 -12.50 12.43
N GLY A 22 -29.49 -13.46 11.65
CA GLY A 22 -30.22 -14.14 10.56
C GLY A 22 -30.58 -15.61 10.85
N LYS A 23 -30.28 -16.15 12.03
CA LYS A 23 -30.56 -17.56 12.38
C LYS A 23 -31.67 -17.66 13.41
N GLY A 24 -32.87 -17.33 12.99
CA GLY A 24 -34.10 -17.58 13.75
C GLY A 24 -35.26 -17.72 12.77
N GLU A 25 -35.67 -18.97 12.57
CA GLU A 25 -36.87 -19.45 11.88
C GLU A 25 -36.83 -19.69 10.36
N SER A 26 -37.21 -20.93 10.01
CA SER A 26 -37.29 -21.48 8.67
C SER A 26 -38.51 -20.97 7.92
N LEU A 27 -38.32 -20.44 6.71
CA LEU A 27 -39.36 -20.31 5.69
C LEU A 27 -39.03 -21.27 4.55
N GLN A 28 -39.34 -22.55 4.76
CA GLN A 28 -39.71 -23.42 3.65
C GLN A 28 -41.23 -23.23 3.44
N ASP A 29 -41.63 -23.22 2.17
CA ASP A 29 -43.00 -23.04 1.65
C ASP A 29 -43.45 -21.60 1.34
N THR A 30 -43.18 -21.13 0.10
CA THR A 30 -44.18 -20.92 -0.98
C THR A 30 -43.61 -19.95 -2.06
N PRO A 31 -43.77 -20.22 -3.38
CA PRO A 31 -43.07 -19.52 -4.46
C PRO A 31 -43.87 -18.35 -5.04
N MET A 32 -43.20 -17.31 -5.58
CA MET A 32 -43.54 -16.72 -6.89
C MET A 32 -42.62 -15.55 -7.29
N TYR A 33 -41.79 -15.80 -8.29
CA TYR A 33 -41.43 -14.81 -9.32
C TYR A 33 -42.61 -14.74 -10.30
N ALA A 34 -43.22 -13.58 -10.54
CA ALA A 34 -43.70 -13.12 -11.86
C ALA A 34 -44.48 -11.78 -11.78
N ARG A 35 -44.20 -10.91 -12.77
CA ARG A 35 -44.93 -9.71 -13.24
C ARG A 35 -44.61 -8.37 -12.55
N MET A 36 -43.58 -7.73 -13.09
CA MET A 36 -43.50 -6.26 -13.15
C MET A 36 -44.54 -5.71 -14.13
N ALA A 37 -45.34 -4.75 -13.68
CA ALA A 37 -46.03 -3.75 -14.49
C ALA A 37 -45.93 -2.40 -13.76
N PRO A 38 -45.87 -1.27 -14.49
CA PRO A 38 -45.35 0.00 -13.97
C PRO A 38 -46.37 0.68 -13.06
N TRP A 39 -45.99 0.97 -11.82
CA TRP A 39 -46.81 1.82 -10.93
C TRP A 39 -46.40 3.28 -11.08
N SER A 40 -47.34 4.04 -11.63
CA SER A 40 -47.42 5.49 -11.64
C SER A 40 -47.32 6.05 -10.23
N ILE A 41 -46.50 7.10 -10.06
CA ILE A 41 -46.45 7.93 -8.86
C ILE A 41 -47.80 8.65 -8.75
N SER A 42 -48.69 8.17 -7.88
CA SER A 42 -49.74 9.04 -7.35
C SER A 42 -49.05 10.04 -6.42
N ARG A 43 -49.19 11.34 -6.75
CA ARG A 43 -48.76 12.43 -5.87
C ARG A 43 -49.57 12.34 -4.58
N GLY A 44 -49.02 11.69 -3.56
CA GLY A 44 -49.47 11.86 -2.19
C GLY A 44 -49.32 13.33 -1.82
N GLN A 45 -50.43 13.98 -1.46
CA GLN A 45 -50.47 15.38 -1.06
C GLN A 45 -49.64 15.58 0.21
N GLY A 46 -48.38 16.00 0.06
CA GLY A 46 -47.64 16.62 1.15
C GLY A 46 -48.30 17.94 1.51
N ARG A 47 -48.70 18.12 2.78
CA ARG A 47 -49.15 19.42 3.28
C ARG A 47 -48.03 20.46 3.07
N PRO A 48 -48.34 21.68 2.61
CA PRO A 48 -47.34 22.73 2.47
C PRO A 48 -46.82 23.17 3.84
N PRO A 49 -45.57 23.70 3.93
CA PRO A 49 -45.04 24.23 5.18
C PRO A 49 -45.92 25.37 5.71
N PRO A 50 -46.08 25.52 7.03
CA PRO A 50 -46.86 26.62 7.59
C PRO A 50 -46.16 27.95 7.29
N LYS A 51 -46.93 28.97 6.94
CA LYS A 51 -46.43 30.35 6.78
C LYS A 51 -45.76 30.81 8.09
N PRO A 52 -44.62 31.52 8.02
CA PRO A 52 -43.95 32.05 9.22
C PRO A 52 -44.87 33.10 9.86
N GLY A 53 -45.26 32.88 11.12
CA GLY A 53 -46.09 33.84 11.86
C GLY A 53 -47.13 33.28 12.84
N LYS A 54 -47.30 31.96 12.98
CA LYS A 54 -48.06 31.40 14.11
C LYS A 54 -47.10 30.91 15.18
N THR A 55 -47.14 31.55 16.35
CA THR A 55 -46.56 31.00 17.58
C THR A 55 -47.14 29.62 17.79
N MET A 56 -46.27 28.61 17.77
CA MET A 56 -46.66 27.25 18.10
C MET A 56 -47.18 27.22 19.55
N PRO A 57 -48.23 26.43 19.84
CA PRO A 57 -48.65 26.23 21.22
C PRO A 57 -47.48 25.69 22.06
N PRO A 58 -47.38 26.05 23.35
CA PRO A 58 -46.31 25.56 24.21
C PRO A 58 -46.31 24.03 24.24
N LEU A 59 -45.11 23.44 24.13
CA LEU A 59 -44.94 22.00 24.21
C LEU A 59 -45.43 21.50 25.58
N PRO A 60 -46.01 20.29 25.68
CA PRO A 60 -46.34 19.68 26.96
C PRO A 60 -45.14 19.72 27.93
N PRO A 61 -45.32 19.99 29.23
CA PRO A 61 -44.22 20.14 30.19
C PRO A 61 -43.25 18.94 30.19
N LEU A 62 -43.78 17.72 30.17
CA LEU A 62 -42.97 16.50 30.13
C LEU A 62 -42.16 16.35 28.83
N LEU A 63 -42.69 16.85 27.70
CA LEU A 63 -41.95 16.89 26.43
C LEU A 63 -40.77 17.86 26.51
N GLN A 64 -40.95 19.03 27.14
CA GLN A 64 -39.85 19.96 27.38
C GLN A 64 -38.77 19.37 28.29
N ASP A 65 -39.17 18.72 29.39
CA ASP A 65 -38.24 18.12 30.34
C ASP A 65 -37.45 16.96 29.72
N ASN A 66 -38.09 16.11 28.91
CA ASN A 66 -37.40 15.04 28.19
C ASN A 66 -36.46 15.59 27.11
N LEU A 67 -36.87 16.61 26.35
CA LEU A 67 -36.01 17.25 25.34
C LEU A 67 -34.80 17.96 25.96
N ALA A 68 -34.91 18.47 27.19
CA ALA A 68 -33.78 19.06 27.91
C ALA A 68 -32.76 18.01 28.39
N ARG A 69 -33.19 16.74 28.55
CA ARG A 69 -32.34 15.61 28.96
C ARG A 69 -31.73 14.84 27.78
N LEU A 70 -32.25 15.03 26.56
CA LEU A 70 -31.78 14.41 25.32
C LEU A 70 -30.94 15.35 24.47
N GLU A 71 -30.02 14.78 23.69
CA GLU A 71 -29.34 15.51 22.62
C GLU A 71 -30.14 15.38 21.32
N VAL A 72 -30.72 16.49 20.86
CA VAL A 72 -31.55 16.55 19.64
C VAL A 72 -31.11 17.69 18.73
N GLY A 73 -30.77 17.34 17.48
CA GLY A 73 -30.39 18.33 16.47
C GLY A 73 -31.58 19.19 16.00
N PRO A 74 -31.33 20.37 15.38
CA PRO A 74 -32.39 21.31 14.98
C PRO A 74 -33.47 20.70 14.08
N GLY A 75 -33.09 19.90 13.09
CA GLY A 75 -34.03 19.22 12.19
C GLY A 75 -34.87 18.13 12.89
N CYS A 76 -34.24 17.37 13.80
CA CYS A 76 -34.93 16.38 14.63
C CYS A 76 -35.98 17.06 15.51
N ARG A 77 -35.60 18.15 16.17
CA ARG A 77 -36.50 18.95 17.02
C ARG A 77 -37.70 19.48 16.24
N LEU A 78 -37.50 20.06 15.06
CA LEU A 78 -38.59 20.56 14.22
C LEU A 78 -39.58 19.46 13.84
N ARG A 79 -39.10 18.26 13.49
CA ARG A 79 -39.96 17.12 13.14
C ARG A 79 -40.72 16.57 14.35
N LEU A 80 -40.10 16.53 15.52
CA LEU A 80 -40.78 16.18 16.78
C LEU A 80 -41.89 17.18 17.11
N GLU A 81 -41.66 18.47 16.88
CA GLU A 81 -42.64 19.53 17.10
C GLU A 81 -43.80 19.49 16.09
N GLN A 82 -43.63 18.82 14.94
CA GLN A 82 -44.64 18.69 13.88
C GLN A 82 -45.41 17.35 13.90
N GLY A 83 -44.92 16.33 14.60
CA GLY A 83 -45.57 15.01 14.65
C GLY A 83 -46.99 15.04 15.26
N ASP A 84 -47.87 14.14 14.85
CA ASP A 84 -49.24 14.03 15.37
C ASP A 84 -49.34 12.89 16.42
N PRO A 85 -49.30 13.20 17.72
CA PRO A 85 -49.29 12.18 18.77
C PRO A 85 -50.67 11.51 18.96
N GLY A 86 -51.71 11.93 18.22
CA GLY A 86 -53.06 11.36 18.27
C GLY A 86 -53.17 9.98 17.63
N ARG A 87 -52.25 9.65 16.70
CA ARG A 87 -52.15 8.33 16.05
C ARG A 87 -51.62 7.23 16.98
N ILE A 88 -50.96 7.60 18.07
CA ILE A 88 -50.28 6.68 18.98
C ILE A 88 -51.01 6.66 20.32
N ARG A 89 -51.57 5.50 20.68
CA ARG A 89 -52.14 5.25 22.01
C ARG A 89 -51.11 4.57 22.89
N LEU A 90 -51.02 5.02 24.13
CA LEU A 90 -50.21 4.37 25.16
C LEU A 90 -51.17 3.76 26.17
N GLU A 91 -51.13 2.44 26.32
CA GLU A 91 -52.00 1.71 27.23
C GLU A 91 -51.18 1.03 28.35
N PRO A 92 -51.71 0.99 29.58
CA PRO A 92 -51.15 0.19 30.66
C PRO A 92 -51.55 -1.28 30.52
N THR A 93 -50.61 -2.20 30.74
CA THR A 93 -50.83 -3.62 30.99
C THR A 93 -50.71 -3.86 32.50
N GLY A 94 -51.85 -4.11 33.14
CA GLY A 94 -51.96 -4.29 34.60
C GLY A 94 -51.91 -2.96 35.36
N ASP A 95 -51.29 -2.96 36.54
CA ASP A 95 -51.14 -1.79 37.43
C ASP A 95 -49.92 -0.91 37.11
N GLU A 96 -49.23 -1.17 36.00
CA GLU A 96 -48.02 -0.45 35.60
C GLU A 96 -48.34 0.83 34.77
N PRO A 97 -47.49 1.87 34.85
CA PRO A 97 -47.52 3.02 33.94
C PRO A 97 -47.42 2.58 32.46
N PRO A 98 -47.75 3.45 31.47
CA PRO A 98 -47.89 3.07 30.06
C PRO A 98 -46.72 2.23 29.57
N ASN A 99 -47.01 0.96 29.28
CA ASN A 99 -46.03 -0.07 29.00
C ASN A 99 -46.36 -0.82 27.68
N GLN A 100 -47.48 -0.48 27.02
CA GLN A 100 -47.82 -0.89 25.66
C GLN A 100 -48.05 0.33 24.75
N ILE A 101 -47.49 0.29 23.54
CA ILE A 101 -47.79 1.26 22.46
C ILE A 101 -48.79 0.61 21.53
N ILE A 102 -49.93 1.23 21.26
CA ILE A 102 -50.91 0.78 20.28
C ILE A 102 -50.97 1.81 19.15
N ALA A 103 -50.54 1.40 17.96
CA ALA A 103 -50.78 2.12 16.72
C ALA A 103 -52.00 1.50 16.00
N ASP A 104 -52.37 2.02 14.83
CA ASP A 104 -53.47 1.50 14.01
C ASP A 104 -53.34 0.02 13.59
N THR A 105 -52.20 -0.62 13.88
CA THR A 105 -51.84 -2.00 13.49
C THR A 105 -51.69 -2.96 14.67
N GLY A 106 -52.06 -2.57 15.89
CA GLY A 106 -51.91 -3.38 17.11
C GLY A 106 -50.72 -2.98 17.98
N PRO A 107 -50.40 -3.76 19.03
CA PRO A 107 -49.42 -3.37 20.03
C PRO A 107 -47.97 -3.54 19.55
N ALA A 108 -47.15 -2.50 19.75
CA ALA A 108 -45.72 -2.52 19.44
C ALA A 108 -44.87 -3.21 20.53
N TYR A 109 -45.46 -3.69 21.62
CA TYR A 109 -44.75 -4.48 22.64
C TYR A 109 -45.56 -5.75 22.96
N PRO A 110 -44.89 -6.88 23.26
CA PRO A 110 -45.55 -8.02 23.88
C PRO A 110 -46.30 -7.54 25.13
N PRO A 111 -47.57 -7.90 25.31
CA PRO A 111 -48.37 -7.40 26.42
C PRO A 111 -47.85 -7.86 27.79
N ASP A 112 -47.03 -8.91 27.85
CA ASP A 112 -46.53 -9.49 29.08
C ASP A 112 -45.16 -8.93 29.51
N GLN A 113 -45.17 -8.08 30.55
CA GLN A 113 -43.99 -7.54 31.24
C GLN A 113 -42.95 -6.86 30.30
N PRO A 114 -43.38 -5.88 29.48
CA PRO A 114 -42.56 -5.23 28.46
C PRO A 114 -41.28 -4.57 29.00
N ARG A 115 -41.30 -4.04 30.24
CA ARG A 115 -40.13 -3.44 30.90
C ARG A 115 -39.07 -4.49 31.27
N GLN A 116 -39.50 -5.62 31.84
CA GLN A 116 -38.59 -6.71 32.23
C GLN A 116 -37.93 -7.35 31.00
N ARG A 117 -38.70 -7.50 29.91
CA ARG A 117 -38.19 -7.97 28.62
C ARG A 117 -37.14 -7.02 28.03
N ALA A 118 -37.42 -5.71 28.01
CA ALA A 118 -36.47 -4.69 27.54
C ALA A 118 -35.18 -4.67 28.37
N ASP A 119 -35.28 -4.80 29.70
CA ASP A 119 -34.13 -4.90 30.60
C ASP A 119 -33.29 -6.17 30.34
N ALA A 120 -33.94 -7.31 30.15
CA ALA A 120 -33.27 -8.58 29.86
C ALA A 120 -32.50 -8.53 28.52
N GLU A 121 -33.13 -8.00 27.48
CA GLU A 121 -32.52 -7.83 26.15
C GLU A 121 -31.31 -6.89 26.20
N ALA A 122 -31.43 -5.74 26.89
CA ALA A 122 -30.34 -4.79 27.06
C ALA A 122 -29.15 -5.41 27.83
N ARG A 123 -29.42 -6.18 28.90
CA ARG A 123 -28.39 -6.89 29.68
C ARG A 123 -27.72 -7.98 28.85
N GLN A 124 -28.48 -8.73 28.06
CA GLN A 124 -27.94 -9.75 27.18
C GLN A 124 -27.06 -9.13 26.09
N LEU A 125 -27.50 -8.04 25.47
CA LEU A 125 -26.76 -7.32 24.44
C LEU A 125 -25.42 -6.78 24.98
N ALA A 126 -25.42 -6.21 26.19
CA ALA A 126 -24.23 -5.67 26.82
C ALA A 126 -23.32 -6.71 27.51
N ALA A 127 -23.77 -7.96 27.67
CA ALA A 127 -23.07 -8.98 28.45
C ALA A 127 -21.64 -9.24 27.93
N GLY A 128 -20.64 -9.00 28.79
CA GLY A 128 -19.22 -9.21 28.45
C GLY A 128 -18.66 -8.22 27.43
N GLN A 129 -19.40 -7.15 27.11
CA GLN A 129 -18.98 -6.11 26.17
C GLN A 129 -18.56 -4.83 26.91
N ASN A 130 -17.60 -4.09 26.35
CA ASN A 130 -17.20 -2.77 26.83
C ASN A 130 -17.24 -1.78 25.65
N PRO A 131 -18.44 -1.27 25.29
CA PRO A 131 -18.59 -0.43 24.12
C PRO A 131 -18.00 0.97 24.32
N ASP A 132 -17.43 1.52 23.27
CA ASP A 132 -17.02 2.92 23.17
C ASP A 132 -18.19 3.80 22.69
N VAL A 133 -19.10 3.24 21.88
CA VAL A 133 -20.30 3.89 21.35
C VAL A 133 -21.43 2.87 21.31
N VAL A 134 -22.66 3.29 21.64
CA VAL A 134 -23.88 2.47 21.50
C VAL A 134 -24.77 3.07 20.42
N ALA A 135 -25.27 2.23 19.52
CA ALA A 135 -26.11 2.58 18.38
C ALA A 135 -27.41 1.77 18.42
N PHE A 136 -28.57 2.40 18.37
CA PHE A 136 -29.86 1.70 18.47
C PHE A 136 -30.86 2.12 17.39
N PHE A 137 -31.60 1.15 16.86
CA PHE A 137 -32.75 1.36 15.98
C PHE A 137 -34.06 1.23 16.76
N GLY A 138 -34.83 2.32 16.82
CA GLY A 138 -36.10 2.45 17.53
C GLY A 138 -35.94 3.03 18.94
N LEU A 139 -36.74 4.05 19.27
CA LEU A 139 -36.89 4.60 20.62
C LEU A 139 -37.89 3.78 21.45
N GLY A 140 -39.01 3.40 20.84
CA GLY A 140 -40.10 2.73 21.56
C GLY A 140 -40.50 3.50 22.83
N LEU A 141 -40.68 2.82 23.97
CA LEU A 141 -40.92 3.43 25.29
C LEU A 141 -39.63 3.79 26.04
N GLY A 142 -38.44 3.66 25.44
CA GLY A 142 -37.17 4.07 26.05
C GLY A 142 -36.59 3.15 27.15
N PHE A 143 -37.32 2.13 27.63
CA PHE A 143 -36.85 1.26 28.74
C PHE A 143 -35.48 0.62 28.50
N HIS A 144 -35.27 0.02 27.33
CA HIS A 144 -33.99 -0.58 26.94
C HIS A 144 -32.81 0.41 26.97
N LEU A 145 -33.06 1.69 26.64
CA LEU A 145 -32.03 2.74 26.69
C LEU A 145 -31.68 3.07 28.13
N SER A 146 -32.67 3.12 29.02
CA SER A 146 -32.44 3.32 30.45
C SER A 146 -31.61 2.18 31.04
N SER A 147 -31.90 0.92 30.68
CA SER A 147 -31.10 -0.23 31.12
C SER A 147 -29.68 -0.18 30.54
N LEU A 148 -29.52 0.11 29.25
CA LEU A 148 -28.19 0.29 28.63
C LEU A 148 -27.40 1.42 29.31
N ARG A 149 -28.06 2.53 29.65
CA ARG A 149 -27.42 3.65 30.34
C ARG A 149 -26.94 3.29 31.73
N GLN A 150 -27.62 2.39 32.44
CA GLN A 150 -27.16 1.85 33.73
C GLN A 150 -25.95 0.90 33.58
N LEU A 151 -25.80 0.25 32.43
CA LEU A 151 -24.77 -0.77 32.18
C LEU A 151 -23.47 -0.21 31.58
N THR A 152 -23.54 0.92 30.88
CA THR A 152 -22.35 1.57 30.26
C THR A 152 -22.37 3.07 30.49
N ARG A 153 -21.22 3.74 30.32
CA ARG A 153 -21.11 5.22 30.22
C ARG A 153 -20.89 5.72 28.79
N ALA A 154 -20.81 4.82 27.81
CA ALA A 154 -20.61 5.18 26.41
C ALA A 154 -21.75 6.08 25.89
N PRO A 155 -21.47 7.04 24.99
CA PRO A 155 -22.52 7.80 24.32
C PRO A 155 -23.46 6.85 23.55
N ILE A 156 -24.76 7.15 23.60
CA ILE A 156 -25.82 6.33 22.98
C ILE A 156 -26.48 7.16 21.89
N VAL A 157 -26.55 6.64 20.67
CA VAL A 157 -27.27 7.24 19.54
C VAL A 157 -28.47 6.36 19.20
N VAL A 158 -29.63 6.97 18.99
CA VAL A 158 -30.89 6.29 18.68
C VAL A 158 -31.52 6.87 17.42
N PHE A 159 -31.84 6.00 16.46
CA PHE A 159 -32.64 6.37 15.29
C PHE A 159 -34.08 5.88 15.45
N GLU A 160 -35.03 6.81 15.53
CA GLU A 160 -36.47 6.51 15.56
C GLU A 160 -37.13 6.94 14.24
N PRO A 161 -37.62 6.01 13.40
CA PRO A 161 -38.20 6.35 12.11
C PRO A 161 -39.58 7.05 12.19
N ASP A 162 -40.34 6.89 13.28
CA ASP A 162 -41.69 7.47 13.44
C ASP A 162 -41.69 8.69 14.39
N ALA A 163 -41.84 9.88 13.81
CA ALA A 163 -41.87 11.14 14.55
C ALA A 163 -43.11 11.26 15.46
N ASP A 164 -44.24 10.64 15.09
CA ASP A 164 -45.47 10.64 15.88
C ASP A 164 -45.27 9.79 17.14
N LEU A 165 -44.62 8.62 17.00
CA LEU A 165 -44.24 7.76 18.12
C LEU A 165 -43.28 8.48 19.05
N ALA A 166 -42.19 9.03 18.51
CA ALA A 166 -41.20 9.74 19.32
C ALA A 166 -41.83 10.88 20.12
N ARG A 167 -42.67 11.70 19.48
CA ARG A 167 -43.39 12.78 20.16
C ARG A 167 -44.35 12.25 21.22
N ALA A 168 -45.15 11.24 20.90
CA ALA A 168 -46.15 10.67 21.81
C ALA A 168 -45.51 10.10 23.08
N VAL A 169 -44.38 9.42 22.95
CA VAL A 169 -43.62 8.85 24.07
C VAL A 169 -42.98 9.96 24.89
N LEU A 170 -42.25 10.87 24.25
CA LEU A 170 -41.58 11.98 24.97
C LEU A 170 -42.56 12.92 25.69
N ALA A 171 -43.82 12.99 25.26
CA ALA A 171 -44.84 13.82 25.90
C ALA A 171 -45.58 13.12 27.06
N ARG A 172 -45.47 11.79 27.21
CA ARG A 172 -46.33 11.00 28.11
C ARG A 172 -45.57 10.01 29.00
N VAL A 173 -44.30 9.73 28.69
CA VAL A 173 -43.43 8.83 29.44
C VAL A 173 -42.27 9.64 30.00
N ASP A 174 -42.02 9.53 31.30
CA ASP A 174 -40.86 10.18 31.94
C ASP A 174 -39.59 9.37 31.64
N LEU A 175 -38.70 9.92 30.80
CA LEU A 175 -37.47 9.27 30.36
C LEU A 175 -36.26 9.95 30.98
N ASP A 176 -35.55 9.21 31.83
CA ASP A 176 -34.24 9.64 32.35
C ASP A 176 -33.11 9.08 31.47
N LEU A 177 -32.73 9.84 30.44
CA LEU A 177 -31.81 9.43 29.38
C LEU A 177 -30.70 10.47 29.09
N PRO A 178 -29.89 10.87 30.09
CA PRO A 178 -28.84 11.86 29.87
C PRO A 178 -27.76 11.36 28.90
N GLY A 179 -27.38 12.23 27.95
CA GLY A 179 -26.33 11.94 26.96
C GLY A 179 -26.75 10.91 25.90
N VAL A 180 -28.06 10.72 25.71
CA VAL A 180 -28.63 9.96 24.59
C VAL A 180 -28.96 10.93 23.47
N GLN A 181 -28.41 10.68 22.28
CA GLN A 181 -28.68 11.44 21.07
C GLN A 181 -29.81 10.80 20.27
N LEU A 182 -30.92 11.53 20.10
CA LEU A 182 -32.08 11.09 19.33
C LEU A 182 -32.10 11.74 17.95
N THR A 183 -32.31 10.90 16.93
CA THR A 183 -32.43 11.33 15.54
C THR A 183 -33.61 10.64 14.86
N LEU A 184 -34.28 11.39 13.98
CA LEU A 184 -35.38 10.91 13.14
C LEU A 184 -34.95 10.66 11.68
N GLU A 185 -33.64 10.69 11.42
CA GLU A 185 -33.04 10.54 10.09
C GLU A 185 -31.84 9.59 10.11
N PRO A 186 -31.80 8.58 9.23
CA PRO A 186 -30.72 7.60 9.23
C PRO A 186 -29.36 8.21 8.89
N GLU A 187 -29.31 9.26 8.07
CA GLU A 187 -28.07 9.98 7.76
C GLU A 187 -27.52 10.74 8.97
N ALA A 188 -28.38 11.48 9.69
CA ALA A 188 -27.97 12.17 10.93
C ALA A 188 -27.52 11.18 12.02
N PHE A 189 -28.11 9.99 12.04
CA PHE A 189 -27.66 8.89 12.90
C PHE A 189 -26.26 8.41 12.56
N LEU A 190 -25.95 8.19 11.29
CA LEU A 190 -24.62 7.78 10.87
C LEU A 190 -23.57 8.83 11.19
N ASP A 191 -23.89 10.12 11.01
CA ASP A 191 -22.97 11.21 11.32
C ASP A 191 -22.65 11.26 12.81
N ALA A 192 -23.69 11.12 13.65
CA ALA A 192 -23.54 11.02 15.08
C ALA A 192 -22.66 9.83 15.48
N VAL A 193 -22.98 8.63 14.99
CA VAL A 193 -22.21 7.42 15.27
C VAL A 193 -20.77 7.55 14.77
N GLY A 194 -20.56 8.03 13.55
CA GLY A 194 -19.24 8.22 12.95
C GLY A 194 -18.38 9.22 13.74
N SER A 195 -18.94 10.38 14.10
CA SER A 195 -18.28 11.39 14.93
C SER A 195 -17.90 10.84 16.31
N LEU A 196 -18.82 10.10 16.94
CA LEU A 196 -18.56 9.46 18.23
C LEU A 196 -17.51 8.37 18.12
N LEU A 197 -17.50 7.55 17.06
CA LEU A 197 -16.49 6.50 16.84
C LEU A 197 -15.10 7.11 16.59
N GLN A 198 -15.03 8.27 15.94
CA GLN A 198 -13.77 9.02 15.79
C GLN A 198 -13.24 9.54 17.14
N THR A 199 -14.14 9.93 18.04
CA THR A 199 -13.80 10.59 19.32
C THR A 199 -13.60 9.61 20.49
N HIS A 200 -14.39 8.54 20.53
CA HIS A 200 -14.54 7.64 21.68
C HIS A 200 -13.85 6.29 21.48
N GLY A 201 -13.78 5.77 20.25
CA GLY A 201 -13.20 4.46 19.93
C GLY A 201 -14.09 3.63 18.99
N LYS A 202 -13.64 2.44 18.58
CA LYS A 202 -14.31 1.63 17.54
C LYS A 202 -15.22 0.51 18.09
N ASN A 203 -15.29 0.29 19.40
CA ASN A 203 -16.19 -0.73 19.95
C ASN A 203 -17.64 -0.25 19.90
N LEU A 204 -18.28 -0.47 18.76
CA LEU A 204 -19.68 -0.16 18.52
C LEU A 204 -20.56 -1.31 19.02
N LEU A 205 -21.41 -1.03 20.01
CA LEU A 205 -22.53 -1.90 20.34
C LEU A 205 -23.76 -1.44 19.57
N ALA A 206 -24.18 -2.21 18.58
CA ALA A 206 -25.36 -1.91 17.78
C ALA A 206 -26.52 -2.85 18.15
N GLY A 207 -27.73 -2.32 18.28
CA GLY A 207 -28.95 -3.08 18.53
C GLY A 207 -30.17 -2.50 17.82
N ALA A 208 -31.27 -3.24 17.82
CA ALA A 208 -32.54 -2.81 17.26
C ALA A 208 -33.68 -3.36 18.10
N LEU A 209 -34.69 -2.52 18.38
CA LEU A 209 -35.93 -3.00 18.98
C LEU A 209 -36.65 -3.95 18.00
N PRO A 210 -37.01 -5.18 18.42
CA PRO A 210 -37.74 -6.12 17.56
C PRO A 210 -39.04 -5.53 17.00
N SER A 211 -39.70 -4.69 17.79
CA SER A 211 -40.93 -4.00 17.42
C SER A 211 -40.73 -2.92 16.37
N ALA A 212 -39.72 -2.06 16.55
CA ALA A 212 -39.36 -1.05 15.56
C ALA A 212 -38.97 -1.71 14.23
N ARG A 213 -38.21 -2.82 14.28
CA ARG A 213 -37.83 -3.60 13.09
C ARG A 213 -39.06 -4.13 12.36
N SER A 214 -40.04 -4.66 13.09
CA SER A 214 -41.26 -5.24 12.52
C SER A 214 -42.19 -4.16 11.94
N ALA A 215 -42.30 -3.01 12.62
CA ALA A 215 -43.12 -1.89 12.17
C ALA A 215 -42.51 -1.13 10.97
N HIS A 216 -41.17 -1.09 10.87
CA HIS A 216 -40.46 -0.30 9.86
C HIS A 216 -39.33 -1.08 9.14
N PRO A 217 -39.65 -2.19 8.44
CA PRO A 217 -38.63 -3.05 7.83
C PRO A 217 -37.78 -2.33 6.78
N ALA A 218 -38.39 -1.47 5.94
CA ALA A 218 -37.66 -0.69 4.95
C ALA A 218 -36.77 0.42 5.56
N ALA A 219 -37.12 0.95 6.73
CA ALA A 219 -36.26 1.90 7.45
C ALA A 219 -35.11 1.16 8.14
N PHE A 220 -35.37 -0.04 8.68
CA PHE A 220 -34.36 -0.91 9.27
C PHE A 220 -33.33 -1.38 8.22
N ASP A 221 -33.76 -1.76 7.02
CA ASP A 221 -32.82 -2.13 5.95
C ASP A 221 -31.93 -0.96 5.53
N ARG A 222 -32.50 0.25 5.41
CA ARG A 222 -31.73 1.47 5.16
C ARG A 222 -30.72 1.74 6.28
N PHE A 223 -31.15 1.64 7.54
CA PHE A 223 -30.28 1.76 8.71
C PHE A 223 -29.13 0.73 8.69
N ARG A 224 -29.44 -0.54 8.39
CA ARG A 224 -28.45 -1.62 8.33
C ARG A 224 -27.43 -1.39 7.22
N GLN A 225 -27.87 -1.02 6.02
CA GLN A 225 -26.98 -0.70 4.89
C GLN A 225 -26.09 0.51 5.21
N ALA A 226 -26.69 1.56 5.76
CA ALA A 226 -26.00 2.75 6.22
C ALA A 226 -24.87 2.42 7.23
N MET A 227 -25.17 1.60 8.23
CA MET A 227 -24.21 1.15 9.24
C MET A 227 -23.09 0.29 8.65
N GLN A 228 -23.42 -0.62 7.74
CA GLN A 228 -22.43 -1.44 7.02
C GLN A 228 -21.46 -0.58 6.21
N ASN A 229 -21.97 0.41 5.48
CA ASN A 229 -21.15 1.33 4.69
C ASN A 229 -20.25 2.20 5.58
N GLY A 230 -20.76 2.73 6.69
CA GLY A 230 -19.98 3.53 7.64
C GLY A 230 -18.87 2.74 8.32
N LEU A 231 -19.12 1.49 8.72
CA LEU A 231 -18.10 0.60 9.26
C LEU A 231 -17.01 0.26 8.22
N GLN A 232 -17.40 0.02 6.97
CA GLN A 232 -16.46 -0.23 5.88
C GLN A 232 -15.57 1.00 5.59
N GLN A 233 -16.12 2.22 5.67
CA GLN A 233 -15.34 3.46 5.57
C GLN A 233 -14.29 3.55 6.69
N LEU A 234 -14.68 3.26 7.93
CA LEU A 234 -13.76 3.27 9.06
C LEU A 234 -12.62 2.24 8.89
N ASP A 235 -12.87 1.11 8.24
CA ASP A 235 -11.86 0.09 7.95
C ASP A 235 -10.88 0.54 6.86
N VAL A 236 -11.38 1.13 5.76
CA VAL A 236 -10.54 1.71 4.70
C VAL A 236 -9.66 2.82 5.28
N ASP A 237 -10.26 3.75 6.05
CA ASP A 237 -9.54 4.82 6.73
C ASP A 237 -8.46 4.27 7.69
N LEU A 238 -8.72 3.15 8.37
CA LEU A 238 -7.74 2.55 9.27
C LEU A 238 -6.52 2.00 8.52
N VAL A 239 -6.73 1.32 7.39
CA VAL A 239 -5.63 0.78 6.57
C VAL A 239 -4.79 1.93 6.00
N THR A 240 -5.43 2.92 5.38
CA THR A 240 -4.76 4.11 4.85
C THR A 240 -3.96 4.83 5.94
N ARG A 241 -4.53 5.03 7.14
CA ARG A 241 -3.81 5.71 8.22
C ARG A 241 -2.69 4.85 8.82
N LEU A 242 -2.81 3.53 8.86
CA LEU A 242 -1.71 2.64 9.27
C LEU A 242 -0.54 2.71 8.29
N GLU A 243 -0.83 2.84 7.00
CA GLU A 243 0.17 2.88 5.94
C GLU A 243 0.84 4.27 5.80
N PHE A 244 0.07 5.36 5.90
CA PHE A 244 0.54 6.70 5.54
C PHE A 244 0.74 7.68 6.70
N SER A 245 0.36 7.34 7.95
CA SER A 245 0.47 8.26 9.09
C SER A 245 1.90 8.81 9.31
N ALA A 246 2.91 7.96 9.23
CA ALA A 246 4.30 8.39 9.35
C ALA A 246 4.71 9.31 8.19
N ILE A 247 4.29 9.02 6.97
CA ILE A 247 4.56 9.86 5.79
C ILE A 247 3.96 11.25 5.98
N TRP A 248 2.69 11.36 6.37
CA TRP A 248 2.03 12.65 6.57
C TRP A 248 2.66 13.48 7.69
N VAL A 249 3.06 12.84 8.80
CA VAL A 249 3.74 13.52 9.92
C VAL A 249 5.11 14.04 9.49
N ASN A 250 5.91 13.23 8.78
CA ASN A 250 7.22 13.62 8.27
C ASN A 250 7.13 14.75 7.23
N ASN A 251 6.17 14.64 6.30
CA ASN A 251 5.90 15.67 5.31
C ASN A 251 5.49 16.97 5.98
N LEU A 252 4.58 16.90 6.96
CA LEU A 252 4.13 18.09 7.68
C LEU A 252 5.26 18.76 8.46
N ALA A 253 6.14 18.00 9.11
CA ALA A 253 7.34 18.55 9.75
C ALA A 253 8.25 19.25 8.71
N SER A 254 8.49 18.59 7.57
CA SER A 254 9.33 19.14 6.49
C SER A 254 8.73 20.39 5.84
N ASN A 255 7.40 20.46 5.76
CA ASN A 255 6.65 21.57 5.18
C ASN A 255 6.22 22.61 6.22
N LEU A 256 6.60 22.48 7.50
CA LEU A 256 6.17 23.42 8.53
C LEU A 256 6.63 24.86 8.23
N PRO A 257 7.87 25.12 7.79
CA PRO A 257 8.24 26.46 7.36
C PRO A 257 7.44 26.92 6.14
N ALA A 258 7.07 25.99 5.25
CA ALA A 258 6.22 26.31 4.11
C ALA A 258 4.80 26.74 4.51
N LEU A 259 4.27 26.13 5.56
CA LEU A 259 3.01 26.52 6.16
C LEU A 259 3.01 27.95 6.70
N GLY A 260 4.17 28.43 7.18
CA GLY A 260 4.37 29.79 7.71
C GLY A 260 4.71 30.85 6.66
N ALA A 261 4.96 30.47 5.41
CA ALA A 261 5.32 31.41 4.34
C ALA A 261 4.35 31.39 3.15
N LEU A 262 3.69 30.26 2.85
CA LEU A 262 2.70 30.19 1.77
C LEU A 262 1.31 30.61 2.22
N LYS A 263 0.63 31.36 1.36
CA LYS A 263 -0.75 31.80 1.55
C LYS A 263 -1.70 30.60 1.60
N SER A 264 -2.82 30.80 2.29
CA SER A 264 -3.89 29.82 2.35
C SER A 264 -4.74 29.82 1.08
N ALA A 265 -5.25 28.66 0.69
CA ALA A 265 -6.31 28.55 -0.31
C ALA A 265 -7.58 29.31 0.09
N SER A 266 -7.81 29.56 1.39
CA SER A 266 -8.93 30.38 1.87
C SER A 266 -8.87 31.84 1.40
N CYS A 267 -7.73 32.33 0.92
CA CYS A 267 -7.67 33.65 0.29
C CYS A 267 -8.52 33.77 -0.99
N LEU A 268 -8.92 32.63 -1.56
CA LEU A 268 -9.78 32.57 -2.74
C LEU A 268 -11.27 32.60 -2.40
N ASP A 269 -11.64 32.62 -1.11
CA ASP A 269 -13.04 32.60 -0.69
C ASP A 269 -13.80 33.81 -1.27
N GLY A 270 -14.91 33.52 -1.96
CA GLY A 270 -15.76 34.49 -2.63
C GLY A 270 -15.15 35.20 -3.86
N CYS A 271 -13.90 34.91 -4.25
CA CYS A 271 -13.22 35.68 -5.30
C CYS A 271 -13.77 35.46 -6.71
N LEU A 272 -14.54 34.39 -6.93
CA LEU A 272 -15.18 34.03 -8.20
C LEU A 272 -16.71 33.90 -8.06
N ARG A 273 -17.32 34.74 -7.21
CA ARG A 273 -18.77 34.72 -6.97
C ARG A 273 -19.58 34.75 -8.27
N GLY A 274 -20.40 33.72 -8.49
CA GLY A 274 -21.28 33.59 -9.65
C GLY A 274 -20.59 33.17 -10.95
N ARG A 275 -19.29 32.86 -10.93
CA ARG A 275 -18.55 32.43 -12.12
C ARG A 275 -18.55 30.91 -12.27
N PRO A 276 -18.62 30.38 -13.50
CA PRO A 276 -18.54 28.94 -13.73
C PRO A 276 -17.15 28.38 -13.42
N ALA A 277 -17.11 27.18 -12.85
CA ALA A 277 -15.89 26.40 -12.66
C ALA A 277 -16.06 24.95 -13.15
N ILE A 278 -15.01 24.42 -13.78
CA ILE A 278 -14.94 23.03 -14.24
C ILE A 278 -13.86 22.31 -13.42
N PHE A 279 -14.28 21.33 -12.65
CA PHE A 279 -13.38 20.38 -12.01
C PHE A 279 -13.11 19.18 -12.92
N ILE A 280 -11.84 18.93 -13.20
CA ILE A 280 -11.36 17.93 -14.14
C ILE A 280 -10.66 16.81 -13.36
N GLY A 281 -11.33 15.65 -13.30
CA GLY A 281 -10.77 14.41 -12.78
C GLY A 281 -10.09 13.57 -13.86
N ALA A 282 -9.49 12.46 -13.45
CA ALA A 282 -8.76 11.53 -14.34
C ALA A 282 -9.53 10.24 -14.65
N GLY A 283 -10.85 10.25 -14.50
CA GLY A 283 -11.74 9.16 -14.84
C GLY A 283 -11.82 8.92 -16.36
N PRO A 284 -12.20 7.71 -16.81
CA PRO A 284 -12.17 7.34 -18.23
C PRO A 284 -12.95 8.28 -19.16
N SER A 285 -14.02 8.92 -18.68
CA SER A 285 -14.81 9.89 -19.47
C SER A 285 -14.04 11.16 -19.81
N LEU A 286 -12.89 11.44 -19.19
CA LEU A 286 -12.04 12.57 -19.60
C LEU A 286 -11.67 12.46 -21.08
N ASP A 287 -11.36 11.25 -21.56
CA ASP A 287 -11.01 10.98 -22.97
C ASP A 287 -12.09 11.47 -23.95
N LEU A 288 -13.37 11.41 -23.54
CA LEU A 288 -14.51 11.85 -24.35
C LEU A 288 -14.62 13.38 -24.42
N ASN A 289 -14.08 14.08 -23.43
CA ASN A 289 -14.31 15.50 -23.20
C ASN A 289 -13.09 16.39 -23.52
N LEU A 290 -11.91 15.82 -23.80
CA LEU A 290 -10.68 16.57 -24.11
C LEU A 290 -10.86 17.58 -25.26
N ALA A 291 -11.65 17.23 -26.28
CA ALA A 291 -11.92 18.14 -27.39
C ALA A 291 -12.75 19.36 -26.95
N ALA A 292 -13.86 19.12 -26.25
CA ALA A 292 -14.76 20.17 -25.76
C ALA A 292 -14.10 21.07 -24.71
N LEU A 293 -13.22 20.53 -23.86
CA LEU A 293 -12.48 21.31 -22.86
C LEU A 293 -11.63 22.44 -23.46
N ARG A 294 -11.25 22.35 -24.74
CA ARG A 294 -10.52 23.46 -25.42
C ARG A 294 -11.37 24.72 -25.54
N GLU A 295 -12.68 24.56 -25.69
CA GLU A 295 -13.63 25.67 -25.80
C GLU A 295 -13.98 26.28 -24.44
N ALA A 296 -13.62 25.62 -23.33
CA ALA A 296 -13.89 26.10 -21.98
C ALA A 296 -12.93 27.23 -21.55
N ARG A 297 -11.81 27.40 -22.25
CA ARG A 297 -10.81 28.42 -21.93
C ARG A 297 -11.42 29.81 -22.04
N GLY A 298 -11.33 30.59 -20.97
CA GLY A 298 -11.90 31.93 -20.90
C GLY A 298 -13.40 31.98 -20.61
N LYS A 299 -14.08 30.82 -20.56
CA LYS A 299 -15.50 30.72 -20.17
C LYS A 299 -15.68 30.27 -18.73
N ALA A 300 -14.76 29.48 -18.19
CA ALA A 300 -14.83 28.94 -16.82
C ALA A 300 -13.44 28.81 -16.21
N LEU A 301 -13.37 28.76 -14.87
CA LEU A 301 -12.16 28.35 -14.16
C LEU A 301 -11.90 26.85 -14.40
N LEU A 302 -10.72 26.49 -14.89
CA LEU A 302 -10.33 25.10 -15.09
C LEU A 302 -9.47 24.61 -13.91
N VAL A 303 -10.00 23.69 -13.10
CA VAL A 303 -9.28 23.11 -11.97
C VAL A 303 -9.10 21.62 -12.18
N ALA A 304 -7.86 21.15 -12.20
CA ALA A 304 -7.54 19.74 -12.40
C ALA A 304 -7.09 19.05 -11.11
N ALA A 305 -7.48 17.79 -10.91
CA ALA A 305 -6.76 16.91 -10.00
C ALA A 305 -5.36 16.62 -10.56
N HIS A 306 -4.35 16.43 -9.69
CA HIS A 306 -2.98 16.09 -10.11
C HIS A 306 -2.91 14.93 -11.12
N THR A 307 -3.76 13.92 -10.99
CA THR A 307 -3.81 12.76 -11.90
C THR A 307 -4.26 13.10 -13.33
N ALA A 308 -4.91 14.23 -13.55
CA ALA A 308 -5.36 14.68 -14.86
C ALA A 308 -4.33 15.58 -15.59
N ALA A 309 -3.22 15.95 -14.93
CA ALA A 309 -2.24 16.89 -15.47
C ALA A 309 -1.60 16.42 -16.79
N ILE A 310 -1.09 15.18 -16.84
CA ILE A 310 -0.50 14.61 -18.07
C ILE A 310 -1.52 14.47 -19.21
N PRO A 311 -2.71 13.85 -19.02
CA PRO A 311 -3.72 13.77 -20.08
C PRO A 311 -4.10 15.14 -20.66
N LEU A 312 -4.26 16.15 -19.81
CA LEU A 312 -4.56 17.53 -20.25
C LEU A 312 -3.39 18.12 -21.05
N SER A 313 -2.18 18.02 -20.54
CA SER A 313 -0.98 18.54 -21.21
C SER A 313 -0.77 17.90 -22.59
N ARG A 314 -0.93 16.57 -22.70
CA ARG A 314 -0.88 15.85 -23.99
C ARG A 314 -1.95 16.28 -24.98
N ALA A 315 -3.10 16.75 -24.49
CA ALA A 315 -4.16 17.32 -25.31
C ALA A 315 -3.92 18.81 -25.65
N GLY A 316 -2.82 19.41 -25.20
CA GLY A 316 -2.53 20.84 -25.35
C GLY A 316 -3.41 21.73 -24.47
N LEU A 317 -4.02 21.16 -23.42
CA LEU A 317 -4.85 21.86 -22.45
C LEU A 317 -4.04 22.27 -21.23
N ARG A 318 -4.36 23.46 -20.70
CA ARG A 318 -3.72 24.03 -19.52
C ARG A 318 -4.81 24.38 -18.50
N PRO A 319 -4.88 23.70 -17.35
CA PRO A 319 -5.78 24.13 -16.28
C PRO A 319 -5.23 25.41 -15.62
N ASP A 320 -6.11 26.23 -15.03
CA ASP A 320 -5.72 27.40 -14.25
C ASP A 320 -5.12 26.99 -12.88
N MET A 321 -5.64 25.89 -12.32
CA MET A 321 -5.21 25.35 -11.04
C MET A 321 -5.05 23.83 -11.07
N VAL A 322 -4.07 23.32 -10.34
CA VAL A 322 -3.92 21.89 -10.05
C VAL A 322 -4.00 21.65 -8.55
N VAL A 323 -4.75 20.63 -8.12
CA VAL A 323 -4.94 20.27 -6.71
C VAL A 323 -4.29 18.93 -6.39
N ILE A 324 -3.49 18.91 -5.32
CA ILE A 324 -2.85 17.70 -4.78
C ILE A 324 -2.96 17.66 -3.26
N ILE A 325 -3.49 16.56 -2.71
CA ILE A 325 -3.57 16.38 -1.25
C ILE A 325 -2.82 15.14 -0.77
N GLU A 326 -2.21 14.40 -1.69
CA GLU A 326 -1.55 13.13 -1.39
C GLU A 326 -0.20 13.31 -0.71
N GLY A 327 0.09 12.45 0.26
CA GLY A 327 1.37 12.45 1.00
C GLY A 327 2.51 11.74 0.27
N GLN A 328 2.19 10.95 -0.76
CA GLN A 328 3.19 10.18 -1.51
C GLN A 328 4.03 11.09 -2.41
N LYS A 329 5.20 10.60 -2.82
CA LYS A 329 6.07 11.25 -3.81
C LYS A 329 5.48 11.04 -5.21
N LEU A 330 4.79 12.05 -5.74
CA LEU A 330 3.98 11.96 -6.97
C LEU A 330 4.41 12.98 -8.04
N GLU A 331 5.68 13.40 -8.04
CA GLU A 331 6.21 14.35 -9.02
C GLU A 331 6.14 13.83 -10.47
N HIS A 332 6.09 12.51 -10.66
CA HIS A 332 5.99 11.89 -11.98
C HIS A 332 4.67 12.23 -12.69
N PHE A 333 3.60 12.59 -11.96
CA PHE A 333 2.36 13.11 -12.55
C PHE A 333 2.52 14.49 -13.21
N PHE A 334 3.67 15.14 -13.01
CA PHE A 334 4.03 16.41 -13.61
C PHE A 334 5.20 16.28 -14.61
N ALA A 335 5.74 15.07 -14.80
CA ALA A 335 6.84 14.85 -15.73
C ALA A 335 6.37 15.06 -17.18
N GLY A 336 7.02 15.99 -17.88
CA GLY A 336 6.65 16.37 -19.24
C GLY A 336 5.35 17.17 -19.34
N VAL A 337 4.87 17.75 -18.23
CA VAL A 337 3.78 18.72 -18.24
C VAL A 337 4.36 20.11 -18.50
N ASP A 338 4.02 20.69 -19.65
CA ASP A 338 4.46 22.03 -20.02
C ASP A 338 3.71 23.13 -19.24
N HIS A 339 4.36 24.30 -19.08
CA HIS A 339 3.76 25.53 -18.54
C HIS A 339 3.27 25.47 -17.08
N LEU A 340 3.91 24.68 -16.22
CA LEU A 340 3.62 24.71 -14.78
C LEU A 340 3.76 26.12 -14.20
N ASP A 341 4.72 26.90 -14.71
CA ASP A 341 5.03 28.29 -14.35
C ASP A 341 3.94 29.30 -14.71
N GLU A 342 2.85 28.85 -15.35
CA GLU A 342 1.63 29.63 -15.60
C GLU A 342 0.46 29.20 -14.69
N MET A 343 0.57 28.08 -13.98
CA MET A 343 -0.50 27.44 -13.21
C MET A 343 -0.38 27.71 -11.70
N THR A 344 -1.51 27.59 -10.98
CA THR A 344 -1.50 27.63 -9.50
C THR A 344 -1.57 26.22 -8.92
N LEU A 345 -0.66 25.87 -8.00
CA LEU A 345 -0.74 24.66 -7.20
C LEU A 345 -1.50 24.92 -5.91
N VAL A 346 -2.53 24.12 -5.65
CA VAL A 346 -3.18 24.02 -4.34
C VAL A 346 -2.81 22.69 -3.70
N ALA A 347 -2.11 22.75 -2.56
CA ALA A 347 -1.54 21.57 -1.91
C ALA A 347 -1.94 21.44 -0.44
N SER A 348 -2.07 20.21 0.07
CA SER A 348 -2.09 19.98 1.53
C SER A 348 -0.70 20.19 2.13
N ALA A 349 -0.60 20.72 3.36
CA ALA A 349 0.68 20.80 4.07
C ALA A 349 1.30 19.42 4.38
N GLN A 350 0.51 18.35 4.32
CA GLN A 350 0.96 16.96 4.49
C GLN A 350 1.44 16.30 3.18
N THR A 351 1.47 17.06 2.07
CA THR A 351 1.94 16.55 0.79
C THR A 351 3.45 16.32 0.78
N HIS A 352 3.96 15.49 -0.14
CA HIS A 352 5.41 15.29 -0.22
C HIS A 352 6.12 16.64 -0.55
N PRO A 353 7.22 17.00 0.13
CA PRO A 353 7.88 18.30 -0.04
C PRO A 353 8.30 18.62 -1.48
N VAL A 354 8.53 17.59 -2.31
CA VAL A 354 8.85 17.76 -3.75
C VAL A 354 7.77 18.52 -4.50
N HIS A 355 6.49 18.37 -4.13
CA HIS A 355 5.39 19.01 -4.85
C HIS A 355 5.42 20.52 -4.67
N LEU A 356 5.82 20.99 -3.48
CA LEU A 356 5.98 22.41 -3.19
C LEU A 356 7.24 23.04 -3.82
N ARG A 357 8.07 22.23 -4.50
CA ARG A 357 9.24 22.67 -5.26
C ARG A 357 9.03 22.62 -6.77
N LEU A 358 7.89 22.11 -7.22
CA LEU A 358 7.56 22.12 -8.64
C LEU A 358 7.45 23.58 -9.10
N PRO A 359 7.83 23.89 -10.35
CA PRO A 359 7.95 25.27 -10.81
C PRO A 359 6.58 25.89 -11.14
N PHE A 360 5.61 25.79 -10.23
CA PHE A 360 4.30 26.44 -10.38
C PHE A 360 4.41 27.95 -10.18
N ALA A 361 3.59 28.69 -10.93
CA ALA A 361 3.50 30.15 -10.80
C ALA A 361 3.21 30.59 -9.36
N ARG A 362 2.32 29.83 -8.69
CA ARG A 362 1.83 30.12 -7.34
C ARG A 362 1.62 28.83 -6.57
N HIS A 363 1.85 28.89 -5.26
CA HIS A 363 1.63 27.81 -4.32
C HIS A 363 0.70 28.27 -3.20
N LEU A 364 -0.41 27.54 -3.00
CA LEU A 364 -1.38 27.77 -1.94
C LEU A 364 -1.53 26.51 -1.08
N ILE A 365 -1.67 26.70 0.23
CA ILE A 365 -1.89 25.59 1.16
C ILE A 365 -3.38 25.46 1.50
N ALA A 366 -3.94 24.29 1.26
CA ALA A 366 -5.29 23.93 1.66
C ALA A 366 -5.30 23.37 3.10
N SER A 367 -6.13 23.97 3.96
CA SER A 367 -6.52 23.39 5.24
C SER A 367 -7.65 22.39 5.03
N LEU A 368 -7.48 21.17 5.53
CA LEU A 368 -8.41 20.07 5.34
C LEU A 368 -8.86 19.55 6.72
N GLU A 369 -10.14 19.23 6.86
CA GLU A 369 -10.69 18.70 8.11
C GLU A 369 -9.94 17.45 8.58
N GLY A 370 -9.70 17.36 9.90
CA GLY A 370 -9.01 16.23 10.52
C GLY A 370 -7.47 16.35 10.53
N ASN A 371 -6.88 17.35 9.88
CA ASN A 371 -5.43 17.54 9.85
C ASN A 371 -4.94 18.51 10.94
N ALA A 372 -3.74 18.25 11.48
CA ALA A 372 -3.15 19.07 12.56
C ALA A 372 -2.83 20.50 12.10
N HIS A 373 -2.28 20.65 10.89
CA HIS A 373 -1.93 21.97 10.34
C HIS A 373 -3.14 22.90 10.16
N SER A 374 -4.31 22.32 9.96
CA SER A 374 -5.56 23.07 9.79
C SER A 374 -6.04 23.65 11.12
N ASP A 375 -5.89 22.91 12.22
CA ASP A 375 -6.19 23.42 13.56
C ASP A 375 -5.23 24.56 13.94
N TRP A 376 -3.97 24.47 13.53
CA TRP A 376 -3.00 25.55 13.76
C TRP A 376 -3.37 26.82 13.03
N ARG A 377 -3.72 26.71 11.74
CA ARG A 377 -4.17 27.86 10.94
C ARG A 377 -5.48 28.44 11.44
N GLN A 378 -6.41 27.60 11.87
CA GLN A 378 -7.64 28.04 12.51
C GLN A 378 -7.36 28.84 13.79
N ALA A 379 -6.44 28.36 14.64
CA ALA A 379 -6.07 29.04 15.88
C ALA A 379 -5.37 30.39 15.65
N VAL A 380 -4.61 30.53 14.56
CA VAL A 380 -3.86 31.76 14.24
C VAL A 380 -4.71 32.77 13.47
N SER A 381 -5.47 32.31 12.48
CA SER A 381 -6.10 33.16 11.45
C SER A 381 -7.62 33.00 11.34
N GLY A 382 -8.23 32.11 12.13
CA GLY A 382 -9.66 31.82 12.03
C GLY A 382 -10.05 31.05 10.78
N GLU A 383 -9.08 30.53 10.02
CA GLU A 383 -9.33 29.77 8.80
C GLU A 383 -10.15 28.50 9.08
N GLU A 384 -11.29 28.38 8.42
CA GLU A 384 -12.09 27.16 8.47
C GLU A 384 -11.50 26.09 7.53
N PRO A 385 -11.32 24.84 7.99
CA PRO A 385 -10.85 23.76 7.14
C PRO A 385 -11.90 23.34 6.09
N LEU A 386 -11.43 22.80 4.97
CA LEU A 386 -12.29 22.23 3.92
C LEU A 386 -12.70 20.79 4.27
N PRO A 387 -14.00 20.43 4.13
CA PRO A 387 -14.41 19.04 4.21
C PRO A 387 -13.85 18.26 3.02
N SER A 388 -12.89 17.38 3.29
CA SER A 388 -12.17 16.66 2.23
C SER A 388 -12.76 15.31 1.89
N GLY A 389 -13.60 14.72 2.75
CA GLY A 389 -14.16 13.38 2.54
C GLY A 389 -13.12 12.28 2.23
N GLY A 390 -11.83 12.52 2.53
CA GLY A 390 -10.72 11.65 2.17
C GLY A 390 -10.31 11.63 0.69
N SER A 391 -10.72 12.62 -0.13
CA SER A 391 -10.40 12.67 -1.57
C SER A 391 -10.10 14.09 -2.07
N VAL A 392 -9.17 14.21 -3.01
CA VAL A 392 -8.87 15.46 -3.73
C VAL A 392 -10.12 16.06 -4.39
N ALA A 393 -11.01 15.21 -4.88
CA ALA A 393 -12.22 15.65 -5.57
C ALA A 393 -13.20 16.35 -4.62
N CYS A 394 -13.44 15.75 -3.46
CA CYS A 394 -14.30 16.32 -2.43
C CYS A 394 -13.73 17.65 -1.89
N ALA A 395 -12.42 17.69 -1.60
CA ALA A 395 -11.74 18.91 -1.17
C ALA A 395 -11.83 20.04 -2.21
N THR A 396 -11.65 19.71 -3.49
CA THR A 396 -11.73 20.68 -4.59
C THR A 396 -13.14 21.23 -4.75
N TYR A 397 -14.18 20.39 -4.63
CA TYR A 397 -15.57 20.84 -4.66
C TYR A 397 -15.91 21.80 -3.52
N ALA A 398 -15.47 21.48 -2.31
CA ALA A 398 -15.63 22.36 -1.15
C ALA A 398 -14.94 23.72 -1.37
N MET A 399 -13.74 23.70 -1.96
CA MET A 399 -13.00 24.90 -2.32
C MET A 399 -13.74 25.73 -3.37
N LEU A 400 -14.17 25.13 -4.48
CA LEU A 400 -14.89 25.83 -5.57
C LEU A 400 -16.18 26.49 -5.07
N HIS A 401 -16.92 25.80 -4.20
CA HIS A 401 -18.11 26.36 -3.56
C HIS A 401 -17.76 27.57 -2.67
N ARG A 402 -16.71 27.49 -1.85
CA ARG A 402 -16.24 28.62 -1.04
C ARG A 402 -15.72 29.79 -1.85
N MET A 403 -15.11 29.53 -3.01
CA MET A 403 -14.72 30.56 -3.98
C MET A 403 -15.94 31.29 -4.58
N GLY A 404 -17.15 30.77 -4.35
CA GLY A 404 -18.41 31.33 -4.83
C GLY A 404 -18.78 30.92 -6.25
N CYS A 405 -18.14 29.89 -6.80
CA CYS A 405 -18.37 29.46 -8.19
C CYS A 405 -19.80 28.91 -8.37
N ASP A 406 -20.47 29.32 -9.44
CA ASP A 406 -21.80 28.86 -9.83
C ASP A 406 -21.98 29.07 -11.35
N PRO A 407 -22.19 28.02 -12.17
CA PRO A 407 -22.24 26.60 -11.82
C PRO A 407 -20.88 25.97 -11.48
N ILE A 408 -20.91 24.85 -10.75
CA ILE A 408 -19.77 23.94 -10.59
C ILE A 408 -20.01 22.69 -11.44
N ILE A 409 -19.08 22.42 -12.36
CA ILE A 409 -19.19 21.42 -13.42
C ILE A 409 -18.13 20.32 -13.22
N CYS A 410 -18.54 19.06 -13.29
CA CYS A 410 -17.68 17.87 -13.19
C CYS A 410 -17.36 17.29 -14.57
N VAL A 411 -16.09 17.05 -14.86
CA VAL A 411 -15.62 16.34 -16.06
C VAL A 411 -14.56 15.30 -15.65
N GLY A 412 -14.60 14.09 -16.22
CA GLY A 412 -13.63 13.05 -15.87
C GLY A 412 -13.77 12.55 -14.42
N MET A 413 -14.93 12.73 -13.79
CA MET A 413 -15.20 12.35 -12.41
C MET A 413 -16.15 11.15 -12.34
N ASP A 414 -15.75 10.07 -13.01
CA ASP A 414 -16.62 8.93 -13.31
C ASP A 414 -17.05 8.11 -12.08
N LEU A 415 -16.22 8.06 -11.04
CA LEU A 415 -16.44 7.28 -9.79
C LEU A 415 -16.87 5.82 -10.05
N SER A 416 -16.45 5.25 -11.18
CA SER A 416 -16.82 3.93 -11.68
C SER A 416 -15.83 3.46 -12.75
N TYR A 417 -15.91 2.19 -13.09
CA TYR A 417 -15.16 1.57 -14.17
C TYR A 417 -15.86 1.74 -15.52
N SER A 418 -16.10 2.98 -15.91
CA SER A 418 -16.64 3.33 -17.23
C SER A 418 -15.66 2.96 -18.34
N LEU A 419 -16.18 2.72 -19.55
CA LEU A 419 -15.36 2.40 -20.74
C LEU A 419 -14.37 1.23 -20.52
N GLY A 420 -14.67 0.31 -19.59
CA GLY A 420 -13.83 -0.85 -19.25
C GLY A 420 -12.49 -0.51 -18.60
N ARG A 421 -12.33 0.69 -18.02
CA ARG A 421 -11.07 1.19 -17.45
C ARG A 421 -11.31 1.89 -16.11
N GLY A 422 -10.26 2.06 -15.32
CA GLY A 422 -10.34 2.82 -14.06
C GLY A 422 -10.01 4.31 -14.21
N HIS A 423 -9.22 4.68 -15.21
CA HIS A 423 -8.72 6.03 -15.44
C HIS A 423 -8.59 6.33 -16.94
N ALA A 424 -8.46 7.61 -17.29
CA ALA A 424 -8.24 8.11 -18.65
C ALA A 424 -6.92 7.65 -19.27
N LEU A 425 -6.82 7.65 -20.61
CA LEU A 425 -5.55 7.34 -21.28
C LEU A 425 -4.46 8.34 -20.87
N GLY A 426 -3.21 7.85 -20.78
CA GLY A 426 -2.06 8.67 -20.41
C GLY A 426 -1.91 8.93 -18.91
N THR A 427 -2.77 8.36 -18.08
CA THR A 427 -2.55 8.19 -16.63
C THR A 427 -1.83 6.86 -16.35
N ASP A 428 -1.21 6.74 -15.18
CA ASP A 428 -0.57 5.52 -14.67
C ASP A 428 -1.43 4.24 -14.81
N LEU A 429 -2.74 4.36 -14.60
CA LEU A 429 -3.70 3.25 -14.69
C LEU A 429 -4.58 3.28 -15.96
N GLY A 430 -4.32 4.21 -16.87
CA GLY A 430 -5.14 4.45 -18.06
C GLY A 430 -5.11 3.31 -19.08
N CYS A 431 -4.02 2.53 -19.11
CA CYS A 431 -3.88 1.35 -19.95
C CYS A 431 -4.49 0.09 -19.33
N CYS A 432 -4.95 0.15 -18.07
CA CYS A 432 -5.45 -1.04 -17.40
C CYS A 432 -6.91 -1.32 -17.77
N ARG A 433 -7.13 -2.50 -18.34
CA ARG A 433 -8.46 -3.02 -18.63
C ARG A 433 -9.06 -3.63 -17.38
N VAL A 434 -10.37 -3.52 -17.28
CA VAL A 434 -11.11 -3.92 -16.10
C VAL A 434 -12.02 -5.08 -16.46
N GLU A 435 -11.87 -6.19 -15.75
CA GLU A 435 -12.73 -7.35 -15.82
C GLU A 435 -13.53 -7.45 -14.53
N THR A 436 -14.84 -7.32 -14.64
CA THR A 436 -15.75 -7.47 -13.52
C THR A 436 -16.33 -8.86 -13.52
N ASP A 437 -16.16 -9.58 -12.41
CA ASP A 437 -16.86 -10.83 -12.16
C ASP A 437 -18.07 -10.54 -11.27
N ALA A 438 -19.23 -10.45 -11.92
CA ALA A 438 -20.50 -10.13 -11.26
C ALA A 438 -20.96 -11.23 -10.28
N ALA A 439 -20.49 -12.47 -10.41
CA ALA A 439 -20.89 -13.57 -9.54
C ALA A 439 -20.21 -13.52 -8.16
N VAL A 440 -18.97 -12.99 -8.10
CA VAL A 440 -18.18 -12.83 -6.87
C VAL A 440 -18.13 -11.38 -6.35
N GLY A 441 -18.73 -10.42 -7.05
CA GLY A 441 -18.73 -9.01 -6.64
C GLY A 441 -17.32 -8.42 -6.59
N MET A 442 -16.45 -8.86 -7.48
CA MET A 442 -15.04 -8.49 -7.53
C MET A 442 -14.68 -7.96 -8.91
N THR A 443 -13.78 -6.98 -8.95
CA THR A 443 -13.22 -6.49 -10.21
C THR A 443 -11.73 -6.70 -10.22
N ARG A 444 -11.23 -7.36 -11.27
CA ARG A 444 -9.81 -7.42 -11.62
C ARG A 444 -9.46 -6.29 -12.56
N THR A 445 -8.44 -5.55 -12.19
CA THR A 445 -7.81 -4.61 -13.11
C THR A 445 -6.60 -5.32 -13.73
N ARG A 446 -6.68 -5.67 -15.02
CA ARG A 446 -5.55 -6.19 -15.81
C ARG A 446 -4.83 -5.02 -16.46
N CYS A 447 -3.65 -4.71 -15.97
CA CYS A 447 -2.79 -3.74 -16.63
C CYS A 447 -2.07 -4.38 -17.82
N ALA A 448 -1.80 -3.60 -18.88
CA ALA A 448 -0.74 -3.98 -19.82
C ALA A 448 0.52 -4.25 -18.98
N LYS A 449 1.09 -5.45 -19.09
CA LYS A 449 2.13 -5.93 -18.19
C LYS A 449 3.26 -4.91 -18.13
N GLY A 450 3.67 -4.53 -16.91
CA GLY A 450 4.79 -3.61 -16.66
C GLY A 450 4.45 -2.36 -15.86
N TYR A 451 3.20 -1.85 -15.89
CA TYR A 451 2.89 -0.57 -15.24
C TYR A 451 2.39 -0.69 -13.80
N HIS A 452 1.50 -1.63 -13.46
CA HIS A 452 1.05 -1.87 -12.08
C HIS A 452 0.64 -3.34 -11.86
N ARG A 453 0.64 -3.80 -10.60
CA ARG A 453 0.15 -5.15 -10.21
C ARG A 453 -1.32 -5.32 -10.64
N ASP A 454 -1.72 -6.55 -10.97
CA ASP A 454 -3.14 -6.90 -11.03
C ASP A 454 -3.75 -6.67 -9.64
N LEU A 455 -4.79 -5.85 -9.59
CA LEU A 455 -5.45 -5.46 -8.34
C LEU A 455 -6.90 -5.96 -8.36
N GLU A 456 -7.27 -6.65 -7.28
CA GLU A 456 -8.64 -7.11 -7.02
C GLU A 456 -9.30 -6.18 -6.01
N TYR A 457 -10.46 -5.63 -6.37
CA TYR A 457 -11.23 -4.76 -5.49
C TYR A 457 -12.66 -5.26 -5.33
N PRO A 458 -13.21 -5.19 -4.09
CA PRO A 458 -14.64 -5.32 -3.88
C PRO A 458 -15.39 -4.31 -4.74
N THR A 459 -16.36 -4.81 -5.49
CA THR A 459 -17.11 -4.04 -6.49
C THR A 459 -18.57 -3.99 -6.13
N THR A 460 -19.18 -2.83 -6.36
CA THR A 460 -20.62 -2.63 -6.28
C THR A 460 -21.14 -2.10 -7.61
N MET A 461 -22.37 -2.47 -7.96
CA MET A 461 -23.05 -1.94 -9.14
C MET A 461 -23.82 -0.68 -8.72
N VAL A 462 -23.61 0.40 -9.47
CA VAL A 462 -24.30 1.68 -9.26
C VAL A 462 -24.97 2.14 -10.54
N THR A 463 -25.98 2.98 -10.41
CA THR A 463 -26.68 3.54 -11.59
C THR A 463 -25.74 4.41 -12.41
N GLY A 464 -25.69 4.17 -13.72
CA GLY A 464 -24.88 4.94 -14.66
C GLY A 464 -25.49 6.30 -14.99
N TRP A 465 -24.64 7.19 -15.53
CA TRP A 465 -25.03 8.50 -16.08
C TRP A 465 -26.16 8.34 -17.11
N GLY A 466 -27.21 9.18 -17.04
CA GLY A 466 -28.42 9.02 -17.87
C GLY A 466 -29.50 8.14 -17.23
N GLY A 467 -29.13 7.26 -16.29
CA GLY A 467 -30.06 6.54 -15.42
C GLY A 467 -30.68 5.25 -15.98
N ASP A 468 -30.30 4.84 -17.19
CA ASP A 468 -30.86 3.69 -17.92
C ASP A 468 -30.03 2.41 -17.83
N HIS A 469 -28.85 2.46 -17.22
CA HIS A 469 -27.93 1.32 -17.08
C HIS A 469 -27.22 1.28 -15.72
N GLN A 470 -26.45 0.22 -15.46
CA GLN A 470 -25.61 0.06 -14.28
C GLN A 470 -24.13 0.04 -14.67
N VAL A 471 -23.27 0.58 -13.80
CA VAL A 471 -21.82 0.59 -13.94
C VAL A 471 -21.16 0.04 -12.68
N ALA A 472 -20.04 -0.66 -12.84
CA ALA A 472 -19.26 -1.19 -11.72
C ALA A 472 -18.46 -0.07 -11.04
N ALA A 473 -18.42 -0.03 -9.73
CA ALA A 473 -17.63 0.92 -8.95
C ALA A 473 -16.93 0.24 -7.77
N ARG A 474 -15.73 0.74 -7.41
CA ARG A 474 -15.06 0.34 -6.17
C ARG A 474 -15.82 0.88 -4.96
N ALA A 475 -15.70 0.19 -3.82
CA ALA A 475 -16.30 0.63 -2.56
C ALA A 475 -15.88 2.07 -2.17
N SER A 476 -14.61 2.44 -2.34
CA SER A 476 -14.11 3.79 -2.05
C SER A 476 -14.72 4.87 -2.96
N TRP A 477 -14.89 4.60 -4.26
CA TRP A 477 -15.56 5.55 -5.16
C TRP A 477 -17.04 5.71 -4.83
N SER A 478 -17.70 4.62 -4.40
CA SER A 478 -19.07 4.72 -3.88
C SER A 478 -19.13 5.59 -2.63
N THR A 479 -18.15 5.52 -1.73
CA THR A 479 -18.05 6.45 -0.59
C THR A 479 -17.96 7.91 -1.04
N PHE A 480 -17.11 8.23 -2.01
CA PHE A 480 -17.00 9.60 -2.54
C PHE A 480 -18.30 10.05 -3.23
N ARG A 481 -18.96 9.16 -3.99
CA ARG A 481 -20.28 9.43 -4.58
C ARG A 481 -21.30 9.82 -3.52
N HIS A 482 -21.41 9.04 -2.43
CA HIS A 482 -22.32 9.37 -1.33
C HIS A 482 -21.96 10.68 -0.63
N TRP A 483 -20.66 11.01 -0.53
CA TRP A 483 -20.21 12.31 0.00
C TRP A 483 -20.74 13.46 -0.86
N PHE A 484 -20.63 13.39 -2.18
CA PHE A 484 -21.17 14.42 -3.09
C PHE A 484 -22.70 14.53 -2.99
N GLU A 485 -23.40 13.40 -2.96
CA GLU A 485 -24.87 13.38 -2.82
C GLU A 485 -25.34 13.94 -1.46
N LYS A 486 -24.53 13.76 -0.42
CA LYS A 486 -24.78 14.36 0.89
C LYS A 486 -24.53 15.87 0.84
N ALA A 487 -23.37 16.30 0.31
CA ALA A 487 -23.03 17.71 0.19
C ALA A 487 -24.07 18.49 -0.62
N ALA A 488 -24.51 17.95 -1.77
CA ALA A 488 -25.58 18.50 -2.61
C ALA A 488 -26.89 18.72 -1.85
N ARG A 489 -27.21 17.84 -0.89
CA ARG A 489 -28.43 17.92 -0.08
C ARG A 489 -28.29 18.77 1.17
N THR A 490 -27.08 19.12 1.61
CA THR A 490 -26.86 19.82 2.88
C THR A 490 -26.34 21.23 2.68
N TRP A 491 -25.06 21.40 2.38
CA TRP A 491 -24.38 22.70 2.37
C TRP A 491 -24.05 23.24 0.98
N LEU A 492 -24.25 22.46 -0.09
CA LEU A 492 -24.20 22.95 -1.48
C LEU A 492 -25.59 23.38 -2.02
N GLN A 493 -26.60 23.48 -1.15
CA GLN A 493 -27.94 23.91 -1.55
C GLN A 493 -27.89 25.31 -2.17
N GLY A 494 -28.43 25.47 -3.38
CA GLY A 494 -28.46 26.74 -4.11
C GLY A 494 -27.28 26.97 -5.05
N THR A 495 -26.27 26.10 -5.08
CA THR A 495 -25.26 26.09 -6.16
C THR A 495 -25.73 25.21 -7.31
N THR A 496 -25.55 25.65 -8.56
CA THR A 496 -25.86 24.83 -9.73
C THR A 496 -24.77 23.77 -9.93
N LEU A 497 -25.12 22.51 -9.67
CA LEU A 497 -24.19 21.38 -9.78
C LEU A 497 -24.47 20.59 -11.08
N ILE A 498 -23.44 20.42 -11.91
CA ILE A 498 -23.57 19.77 -13.21
C ILE A 498 -22.57 18.61 -13.32
N ASN A 499 -23.08 17.41 -13.59
CA ASN A 499 -22.30 16.24 -13.95
C ASN A 499 -22.18 16.15 -15.47
N ALA A 500 -21.07 16.67 -16.01
CA ALA A 500 -20.78 16.74 -17.43
C ALA A 500 -19.82 15.66 -17.93
N ASN A 501 -19.71 14.55 -17.20
CA ASN A 501 -18.86 13.42 -17.58
C ASN A 501 -19.30 12.79 -18.92
N GLY A 502 -20.61 12.65 -19.15
CA GLY A 502 -21.15 11.91 -20.31
C GLY A 502 -21.00 10.38 -20.21
N ALA A 503 -20.44 9.88 -19.10
CA ALA A 503 -20.36 8.47 -18.73
C ALA A 503 -20.12 8.36 -17.21
N GLY A 504 -20.00 7.13 -16.71
CA GLY A 504 -19.68 6.85 -15.32
C GLY A 504 -20.90 6.78 -14.40
N ALA A 505 -20.69 6.95 -13.09
CA ALA A 505 -21.74 6.84 -12.09
C ALA A 505 -22.61 8.09 -12.04
N ARG A 506 -23.91 7.88 -11.84
CA ARG A 506 -24.86 8.94 -11.53
C ARG A 506 -24.63 9.50 -10.14
N ILE A 507 -24.58 10.83 -10.03
CA ILE A 507 -24.45 11.54 -8.74
C ILE A 507 -25.77 12.27 -8.47
N ARG A 508 -26.56 11.79 -7.50
CA ARG A 508 -27.83 12.42 -7.16
C ARG A 508 -27.62 13.85 -6.63
N GLY A 509 -28.47 14.77 -7.07
CA GLY A 509 -28.35 16.20 -6.76
C GLY A 509 -27.58 17.01 -7.81
N PHE A 510 -26.92 16.33 -8.77
CA PHE A 510 -26.29 16.98 -9.92
C PHE A 510 -27.19 16.82 -11.15
N SER A 511 -27.29 17.87 -11.97
CA SER A 511 -27.91 17.78 -13.29
C SER A 511 -26.95 17.10 -14.27
N GLU A 512 -27.44 16.19 -15.11
CA GLU A 512 -26.62 15.45 -16.08
C GLU A 512 -26.76 16.10 -17.46
N GLN A 513 -25.67 16.64 -18.01
CA GLN A 513 -25.66 17.35 -19.29
C GLN A 513 -24.32 17.11 -20.02
N PRO A 514 -24.27 16.87 -21.34
CA PRO A 514 -23.00 16.79 -22.07
C PRO A 514 -22.19 18.09 -21.97
N LEU A 515 -20.87 18.01 -21.79
CA LEU A 515 -20.01 19.19 -21.61
C LEU A 515 -20.18 20.23 -22.74
N ALA A 516 -20.24 19.78 -24.00
CA ALA A 516 -20.42 20.68 -25.14
C ALA A 516 -21.73 21.49 -25.07
N GLU A 517 -22.79 20.93 -24.49
CA GLU A 517 -24.06 21.66 -24.31
C GLU A 517 -23.94 22.70 -23.19
N VAL A 518 -23.30 22.34 -22.08
CA VAL A 518 -23.02 23.26 -20.97
C VAL A 518 -22.22 24.46 -21.47
N LEU A 519 -21.13 24.23 -22.22
CA LEU A 519 -20.24 25.27 -22.72
C LEU A 519 -20.90 26.24 -23.73
N ARG A 520 -21.95 25.80 -24.45
CA ARG A 520 -22.73 26.69 -25.33
C ARG A 520 -23.59 27.68 -24.55
N ASN A 521 -24.01 27.29 -23.34
CA ASN A 521 -24.89 28.07 -22.49
C ASN A 521 -24.14 28.89 -21.44
N LEU A 522 -22.83 28.69 -21.29
CA LEU A 522 -22.00 29.51 -20.41
C LEU A 522 -21.74 30.89 -21.03
N PRO A 523 -21.82 31.97 -20.23
CA PRO A 523 -21.40 33.29 -20.67
C PRO A 523 -19.87 33.32 -20.88
N ASP A 524 -19.40 34.16 -21.81
CA ASP A 524 -17.98 34.45 -21.98
C ASP A 524 -17.47 35.33 -20.81
N GLU A 525 -17.27 34.72 -19.65
CA GLU A 525 -16.75 35.39 -18.46
C GLU A 525 -15.23 35.24 -18.35
N GLY A 526 -14.51 36.03 -19.16
CA GLY A 526 -13.05 36.13 -19.06
C GLY A 526 -12.57 36.66 -17.70
N GLY A 527 -11.33 36.34 -17.33
CA GLY A 527 -10.63 37.00 -16.22
C GLY A 527 -10.55 36.26 -14.87
N CYS A 528 -10.94 34.98 -14.78
CA CYS A 528 -10.79 34.19 -13.54
C CYS A 528 -9.34 34.20 -13.01
N GLY A 529 -8.35 34.04 -13.90
CA GLY A 529 -6.93 34.09 -13.52
C GLY A 529 -6.50 35.44 -12.94
N ALA A 530 -7.02 36.56 -13.45
CA ALA A 530 -6.72 37.89 -12.92
C ALA A 530 -7.34 38.10 -11.53
N LEU A 531 -8.57 37.63 -11.31
CA LEU A 531 -9.23 37.66 -10.00
C LEU A 531 -8.51 36.81 -8.96
N ILE A 532 -8.08 35.60 -9.35
CA ILE A 532 -7.24 34.74 -8.49
C ILE A 532 -5.94 35.46 -8.13
N THR A 533 -5.28 36.07 -9.12
CA THR A 533 -4.02 36.79 -8.90
C THR A 533 -4.23 37.93 -7.89
N ALA A 534 -5.26 38.75 -8.09
CA ALA A 534 -5.59 39.86 -7.19
C ALA A 534 -5.98 39.38 -5.78
N ALA A 535 -6.74 38.29 -5.66
CA ALA A 535 -7.10 37.70 -4.37
C ALA A 535 -5.87 37.18 -3.62
N VAL A 536 -4.97 36.48 -4.32
CA VAL A 536 -3.71 36.00 -3.74
C VAL A 536 -2.84 37.18 -3.34
N GLU A 537 -2.66 38.20 -4.18
CA GLU A 537 -1.80 39.36 -3.90
C GLU A 537 -2.30 40.19 -2.72
N SER A 538 -3.62 40.42 -2.63
CA SER A 538 -4.25 41.19 -1.56
C SER A 538 -4.34 40.45 -0.22
N ALA A 539 -4.20 39.12 -0.21
CA ALA A 539 -4.25 38.33 1.00
C ALA A 539 -3.10 38.67 1.97
N PRO A 540 -3.35 38.72 3.28
CA PRO A 540 -2.30 38.94 4.27
C PRO A 540 -1.26 37.82 4.21
N SER A 541 0.00 38.18 4.46
CA SER A 541 1.06 37.20 4.63
C SER A 541 0.77 36.31 5.85
N PRO A 542 1.14 35.02 5.82
CA PRO A 542 0.96 34.16 6.98
C PRO A 542 1.78 34.65 8.19
N ASP A 543 1.23 34.51 9.40
CA ASP A 543 1.91 34.84 10.65
C ASP A 543 2.73 33.63 11.16
N GLY A 544 3.94 33.49 10.63
CA GLY A 544 4.89 32.44 11.02
C GLY A 544 5.18 32.38 12.53
N PRO A 545 5.47 33.52 13.20
CA PRO A 545 5.67 33.55 14.65
C PRO A 545 4.46 33.09 15.48
N ALA A 546 3.24 33.50 15.13
CA ALA A 546 2.04 33.02 15.80
C ALA A 546 1.83 31.53 15.57
N LEU A 547 2.09 31.04 14.36
CA LEU A 547 2.04 29.62 14.02
C LEU A 547 3.06 28.81 14.84
N ALA A 548 4.30 29.30 14.96
CA ALA A 548 5.34 28.67 15.77
C ALA A 548 4.90 28.52 17.23
N LYS A 549 4.27 29.56 17.81
CA LYS A 549 3.75 29.52 19.19
C LYS A 549 2.67 28.44 19.38
N VAL A 550 1.76 28.28 18.41
CA VAL A 550 0.71 27.24 18.47
C VAL A 550 1.32 25.84 18.36
N VAL A 551 2.25 25.63 17.43
CA VAL A 551 2.96 24.35 17.26
C VAL A 551 3.77 24.00 18.51
N ALA A 552 4.49 24.96 19.08
CA ALA A 552 5.25 24.78 20.32
C ALA A 552 4.36 24.33 21.49
N ALA A 553 3.17 24.93 21.63
CA ALA A 553 2.21 24.56 22.67
C ALA A 553 1.66 23.13 22.49
N GLU A 554 1.40 22.71 21.24
CA GLU A 554 1.02 21.31 20.97
C GLU A 554 2.18 20.35 21.29
N LEU A 555 3.41 20.69 20.89
CA LEU A 555 4.60 19.89 21.21
C LEU A 555 4.83 19.74 22.72
N ASP A 556 4.60 20.78 23.51
CA ASP A 556 4.67 20.69 24.97
C ASP A 556 3.59 19.76 25.55
N THR A 557 2.38 19.78 24.97
CA THR A 557 1.30 18.85 25.35
C THR A 557 1.68 17.40 25.02
N ILE A 558 2.25 17.17 23.84
CA ILE A 558 2.76 15.85 23.40
C ILE A 558 3.87 15.36 24.33
N ARG A 559 4.82 16.22 24.68
CA ARG A 559 5.92 15.91 25.62
C ARG A 559 5.39 15.50 27.00
N ARG A 560 4.39 16.22 27.52
CA ARG A 560 3.73 15.88 28.79
C ARG A 560 3.02 14.52 28.70
N ALA A 561 2.27 14.27 27.63
CA ALA A 561 1.62 12.98 27.42
C ALA A 561 2.63 11.82 27.36
N GLY A 562 3.76 11.98 26.67
CA GLY A 562 4.84 10.99 26.63
C GLY A 562 5.46 10.72 28.01
N LYS A 563 5.65 11.76 28.84
CA LYS A 563 6.14 11.61 30.22
C LYS A 563 5.15 10.84 31.09
N LEU A 564 3.86 11.17 31.02
CA LEU A 564 2.79 10.48 31.75
C LEU A 564 2.65 9.02 31.30
N ALA A 565 2.78 8.74 30.00
CA ALA A 565 2.78 7.39 29.46
C ALA A 565 3.96 6.57 30.01
N GLY A 566 5.15 7.16 30.11
CA GLY A 566 6.30 6.54 30.77
C GLY A 566 6.03 6.18 32.24
N GLN A 567 5.35 7.06 32.99
CA GLN A 567 4.95 6.79 34.38
C GLN A 567 3.90 5.68 34.48
N ALA A 568 2.89 5.70 33.59
CA ALA A 568 1.85 4.66 33.52
C ALA A 568 2.47 3.29 33.21
N HIS A 569 3.38 3.23 32.23
CA HIS A 569 4.10 2.00 31.87
C HIS A 569 4.86 1.41 33.07
N GLN A 570 5.61 2.24 33.80
CA GLN A 570 6.35 1.79 34.99
C GLN A 570 5.42 1.32 36.10
N GLN A 571 4.32 2.03 36.34
CA GLN A 571 3.36 1.69 37.38
C GLN A 571 2.62 0.38 37.05
N ALA A 572 2.24 0.16 35.80
CA ALA A 572 1.66 -1.11 35.34
C ALA A 572 2.64 -2.28 35.50
N GLY A 573 3.93 -2.08 35.21
CA GLY A 573 4.97 -3.09 35.45
C GLY A 573 5.10 -3.48 36.92
N ARG A 574 4.99 -2.52 37.84
CA ARG A 574 4.96 -2.78 39.29
C ARG A 574 3.72 -3.59 39.69
N ALA A 575 2.55 -3.24 39.16
CA ALA A 575 1.31 -3.98 39.41
C ALA A 575 1.38 -5.43 38.92
N ILE A 576 1.92 -5.68 37.72
CA ILE A 576 2.16 -7.04 37.19
C ILE A 576 3.09 -7.83 38.12
N ALA A 577 4.19 -7.23 38.56
CA ALA A 577 5.13 -7.89 39.47
C ALA A 577 4.49 -8.23 40.83
N THR A 578 3.57 -7.40 41.35
CA THR A 578 2.79 -7.68 42.56
C THR A 578 1.82 -8.85 42.35
N LEU A 579 1.10 -8.86 41.22
CA LEU A 579 0.13 -9.90 40.85
C LEU A 579 0.80 -11.27 40.66
N ARG A 580 1.95 -11.32 39.97
CA ARG A 580 2.73 -12.57 39.80
C ARG A 580 3.23 -13.17 41.11
N LYS A 581 3.30 -12.38 42.19
CA LYS A 581 3.69 -12.83 43.55
C LYS A 581 2.48 -13.28 44.40
N GLY A 582 1.27 -13.38 43.83
CA GLY A 582 0.07 -13.84 44.54
C GLY A 582 -0.53 -12.85 45.55
N ARG A 583 -0.12 -11.56 45.53
CA ARG A 583 -0.55 -10.55 46.51
C ARG A 583 -1.77 -9.75 46.03
N LEU A 584 -2.96 -10.33 46.17
CA LEU A 584 -4.22 -9.72 45.72
C LEU A 584 -4.64 -8.46 46.51
N HIS A 585 -4.38 -8.39 47.82
CA HIS A 585 -4.91 -7.32 48.68
C HIS A 585 -4.11 -6.00 48.62
N GLY A 586 -2.93 -5.98 47.98
CA GLY A 586 -2.05 -4.80 47.91
C GLY A 586 -2.00 -4.12 46.53
N VAL A 587 -2.67 -4.66 45.51
CA VAL A 587 -2.54 -4.19 44.12
C VAL A 587 -3.53 -3.07 43.77
N GLN A 588 -4.69 -2.98 44.44
CA GLN A 588 -5.76 -2.04 44.06
C GLN A 588 -5.29 -0.58 43.96
N PRO A 589 -4.51 -0.02 44.92
CA PRO A 589 -4.00 1.35 44.79
C PRO A 589 -3.06 1.53 43.59
N GLN A 590 -2.37 0.46 43.17
CA GLN A 590 -1.51 0.49 42.00
C GLN A 590 -2.35 0.51 40.72
N LEU A 591 -3.43 -0.26 40.65
CA LEU A 591 -4.37 -0.27 39.53
C LEU A 591 -5.09 1.08 39.38
N ASP A 592 -5.56 1.66 40.48
CA ASP A 592 -6.21 2.97 40.48
C ASP A 592 -5.26 4.06 39.97
N LYS A 593 -3.98 3.97 40.34
CA LYS A 593 -2.95 4.90 39.86
C LYS A 593 -2.66 4.72 38.37
N VAL A 594 -2.62 3.47 37.86
CA VAL A 594 -2.50 3.21 36.41
C VAL A 594 -3.68 3.84 35.68
N ALA A 595 -4.92 3.58 36.12
CA ALA A 595 -6.12 4.10 35.47
C ALA A 595 -6.16 5.64 35.43
N ARG A 596 -5.74 6.32 36.51
CA ARG A 596 -5.62 7.79 36.52
C ARG A 596 -4.61 8.30 35.50
N LEU A 597 -3.40 7.73 35.49
CA LEU A 597 -2.34 8.13 34.54
C LEU A 597 -2.77 7.86 33.09
N GLU A 598 -3.41 6.73 32.82
CA GLU A 598 -3.95 6.41 31.49
C GLU A 598 -5.02 7.39 31.05
N ASN A 599 -5.88 7.85 31.96
CA ASN A 599 -6.88 8.85 31.67
C ASN A 599 -6.23 10.20 31.30
N ASP A 600 -5.20 10.62 32.04
CA ASP A 600 -4.45 11.85 31.74
C ASP A 600 -3.72 11.75 30.39
N VAL A 601 -3.12 10.59 30.08
CA VAL A 601 -2.51 10.31 28.78
C VAL A 601 -3.55 10.37 27.66
N ARG A 602 -4.73 9.77 27.88
CA ARG A 602 -5.83 9.79 26.90
C ARG A 602 -6.32 11.21 26.65
N GLN A 603 -6.42 12.04 27.68
CA GLN A 603 -6.78 13.44 27.56
C GLN A 603 -5.74 14.22 26.73
N GLY A 604 -4.45 14.07 27.03
CA GLY A 604 -3.38 14.71 26.24
C GLY A 604 -3.33 14.23 24.78
N THR A 605 -3.59 12.94 24.54
CA THR A 605 -3.65 12.38 23.18
C THR A 605 -4.87 12.90 22.40
N ARG A 606 -6.01 13.11 23.06
CA ARG A 606 -7.20 13.70 22.43
C ARG A 606 -7.03 15.18 22.08
N GLN A 607 -6.21 15.89 22.83
CA GLN A 607 -5.90 17.30 22.59
C GLN A 607 -4.89 17.52 21.45
N THR A 608 -4.26 16.46 20.93
CA THR A 608 -3.14 16.56 19.99
C THR A 608 -3.37 15.69 18.76
N ARG A 609 -3.70 16.33 17.62
CA ARG A 609 -3.98 15.60 16.37
C ARG A 609 -2.72 14.90 15.84
N LEU A 610 -1.54 15.47 16.03
CA LEU A 610 -0.27 14.85 15.61
C LEU A 610 -0.06 13.48 16.29
N LEU A 611 -0.17 13.44 17.62
CA LEU A 611 0.06 12.23 18.39
C LEU A 611 -0.99 11.17 18.11
N ASN A 612 -2.27 11.56 18.00
CA ASN A 612 -3.34 10.63 17.63
C ASN A 612 -3.16 10.06 16.21
N THR A 613 -2.67 10.87 15.26
CA THR A 613 -2.39 10.43 13.89
C THR A 613 -1.30 9.35 13.87
N LEU A 614 -0.19 9.57 14.59
CA LEU A 614 0.95 8.65 14.62
C LEU A 614 0.69 7.39 15.46
N VAL A 615 0.13 7.57 16.66
CA VAL A 615 0.03 6.49 17.67
C VAL A 615 -1.33 5.82 17.67
N GLY A 616 -2.40 6.57 17.46
CA GLY A 616 -3.76 6.10 17.68
C GLY A 616 -4.06 4.80 16.92
N HIS A 617 -3.65 4.72 15.65
CA HIS A 617 -3.90 3.53 14.82
C HIS A 617 -3.05 2.33 15.21
N ARG A 618 -1.78 2.55 15.57
CA ARG A 618 -0.87 1.49 16.05
C ARG A 618 -1.37 0.91 17.38
N ALA A 619 -1.78 1.77 18.32
CA ALA A 619 -2.38 1.35 19.58
C ALA A 619 -3.66 0.51 19.37
N ARG A 620 -4.50 0.92 18.39
CA ARG A 620 -5.71 0.18 17.98
C ARG A 620 -5.42 -1.20 17.35
N SER A 621 -4.22 -1.43 16.83
CA SER A 621 -3.82 -2.71 16.21
C SER A 621 -3.35 -3.78 17.21
N LEU A 622 -3.14 -3.40 18.47
CA LEU A 622 -2.70 -4.32 19.53
C LEU A 622 -3.82 -5.33 19.87
N ALA A 623 -3.43 -6.57 20.16
CA ALA A 623 -4.36 -7.63 20.51
C ALA A 623 -5.19 -7.24 21.75
N SER A 624 -6.50 -7.46 21.71
CA SER A 624 -7.35 -7.35 22.90
C SER A 624 -6.93 -8.40 23.95
N PRO A 625 -7.09 -8.11 25.25
CA PRO A 625 -6.81 -9.11 26.28
C PRO A 625 -7.77 -10.30 26.14
N PRO A 626 -7.38 -11.50 26.60
CA PRO A 626 -8.26 -12.66 26.63
C PRO A 626 -9.51 -12.38 27.46
N THR A 627 -10.67 -12.79 26.95
CA THR A 627 -11.98 -12.61 27.60
C THR A 627 -12.38 -13.77 28.51
N GLN A 628 -11.55 -14.82 28.60
CA GLN A 628 -11.76 -16.01 29.43
C GLN A 628 -10.44 -16.38 30.13
N GLY A 629 -10.53 -16.77 31.40
CA GLY A 629 -9.38 -17.14 32.24
C GLY A 629 -9.57 -16.73 33.70
N ASP A 630 -8.61 -17.06 34.56
CA ASP A 630 -8.58 -16.57 35.95
C ASP A 630 -8.42 -15.03 35.98
N LYS A 631 -9.12 -14.36 36.91
CA LYS A 631 -9.14 -12.89 37.06
C LYS A 631 -7.74 -12.29 37.14
N VAL A 632 -6.80 -12.98 37.80
CA VAL A 632 -5.40 -12.53 37.90
C VAL A 632 -4.71 -12.54 36.54
N ALA A 633 -4.86 -13.64 35.79
CA ALA A 633 -4.27 -13.76 34.45
C ALA A 633 -4.86 -12.73 33.47
N MET A 634 -6.18 -12.50 33.53
CA MET A 634 -6.85 -11.46 32.74
C MET A 634 -6.36 -10.05 33.10
N THR A 635 -6.18 -9.75 34.39
CA THR A 635 -5.67 -8.45 34.86
C THR A 635 -4.23 -8.23 34.40
N ILE A 636 -3.38 -9.26 34.49
CA ILE A 636 -1.99 -9.19 33.98
C ILE A 636 -1.99 -8.93 32.46
N ALA A 637 -2.81 -9.65 31.69
CA ALA A 637 -2.88 -9.46 30.25
C ALA A 637 -3.36 -8.04 29.87
N SER A 638 -4.33 -7.50 30.61
CA SER A 638 -4.78 -6.11 30.44
C SER A 638 -3.68 -5.09 30.75
N LEU A 639 -2.89 -5.32 31.81
CA LEU A 639 -1.77 -4.45 32.17
C LEU A 639 -0.61 -4.53 31.16
N GLU A 640 -0.32 -5.71 30.61
CA GLU A 640 0.70 -5.86 29.55
C GLU A 640 0.25 -5.16 28.26
N GLN A 641 -1.05 -5.23 27.92
CA GLN A 641 -1.60 -4.46 26.80
C GLN A 641 -1.49 -2.95 27.05
N SER A 642 -1.86 -2.48 28.25
CA SER A 642 -1.68 -1.09 28.66
C SER A 642 -0.22 -0.65 28.49
N ARG A 643 0.74 -1.44 28.99
CA ARG A 643 2.17 -1.13 28.84
C ARG A 643 2.59 -0.99 27.39
N ALA A 644 2.09 -1.84 26.50
CA ALA A 644 2.36 -1.75 25.07
C ALA A 644 1.81 -0.45 24.47
N ILE A 645 0.57 -0.06 24.81
CA ILE A 645 -0.01 1.23 24.37
C ILE A 645 0.80 2.41 24.91
N MET A 646 1.15 2.40 26.19
CA MET A 646 1.94 3.46 26.82
C MET A 646 3.34 3.59 26.20
N THR A 647 3.96 2.47 25.81
CA THR A 647 5.21 2.47 25.06
C THR A 647 5.06 3.20 23.72
N LEU A 648 4.01 2.87 22.95
CA LEU A 648 3.74 3.53 21.67
C LEU A 648 3.51 5.04 21.83
N VAL A 649 2.75 5.46 22.86
CA VAL A 649 2.52 6.89 23.13
C VAL A 649 3.84 7.60 23.48
N ARG A 650 4.65 6.99 24.34
CA ARG A 650 5.94 7.55 24.76
C ARG A 650 6.90 7.68 23.57
N GLU A 651 7.01 6.65 22.74
CA GLU A 651 7.88 6.62 21.57
C GLU A 651 7.40 7.59 20.49
N GLY A 652 6.10 7.60 20.18
CA GLY A 652 5.52 8.55 19.23
C GLY A 652 5.66 10.00 19.70
N ALA A 653 5.55 10.26 21.00
CA ALA A 653 5.83 11.59 21.55
C ALA A 653 7.30 11.99 21.35
N ALA A 654 8.25 11.08 21.58
CA ALA A 654 9.67 11.34 21.35
C ALA A 654 10.00 11.57 19.86
N GLU A 655 9.41 10.76 18.97
CA GLU A 655 9.54 10.89 17.51
C GLU A 655 9.02 12.26 17.03
N LEU A 656 7.85 12.70 17.50
CA LEU A 656 7.30 14.00 17.16
C LEU A 656 8.17 15.15 17.67
N GLN A 657 8.77 15.04 18.86
CA GLN A 657 9.75 16.02 19.34
C GLN A 657 10.98 16.07 18.43
N GLU A 658 11.54 14.91 18.07
CA GLU A 658 12.72 14.80 17.20
C GLU A 658 12.48 15.45 15.83
N LEU A 659 11.30 15.21 15.23
CA LEU A 659 10.94 15.73 13.91
C LEU A 659 10.61 17.22 13.92
N PHE A 660 9.79 17.69 14.87
CA PHE A 660 9.24 19.04 14.82
C PHE A 660 10.11 20.08 15.51
N THR A 661 11.02 19.71 16.42
CA THR A 661 11.92 20.69 17.06
C THR A 661 12.78 21.46 16.03
N PRO A 662 13.51 20.80 15.09
CA PRO A 662 14.27 21.53 14.08
C PRO A 662 13.35 22.27 13.09
N ALA A 663 12.19 21.71 12.76
CA ALA A 663 11.23 22.36 11.88
C ALA A 663 10.64 23.65 12.48
N LEU A 664 10.39 23.64 13.79
CA LEU A 664 9.92 24.80 14.55
C LEU A 664 10.99 25.91 14.57
N ALA A 665 12.24 25.56 14.81
CA ALA A 665 13.34 26.52 14.74
C ALA A 665 13.46 27.16 13.35
N ALA A 666 13.36 26.37 12.28
CA ALA A 666 13.37 26.89 10.91
C ALA A 666 12.19 27.84 10.62
N LEU A 667 10.99 27.52 11.12
CA LEU A 667 9.81 28.38 11.03
C LEU A 667 10.02 29.71 11.78
N GLU A 668 10.54 29.68 13.00
CA GLU A 668 10.80 30.88 13.82
C GLU A 668 11.82 31.82 13.17
N GLU A 669 12.81 31.25 12.50
CA GLU A 669 13.87 32.01 11.83
C GLU A 669 13.43 32.56 10.47
N GLY A 670 12.19 32.28 10.04
CA GLY A 670 11.69 32.61 8.70
C GLY A 670 12.53 31.96 7.60
N ARG A 671 13.28 30.91 7.94
CA ARG A 671 14.12 30.19 7.00
C ARG A 671 13.26 29.13 6.35
N TRP A 672 12.92 29.37 5.09
CA TRP A 672 12.46 28.28 4.25
C TRP A 672 13.62 27.26 4.19
N PRO A 673 13.42 25.99 4.54
CA PRO A 673 14.44 24.96 4.35
C PRO A 673 14.76 24.77 2.87
N TRP A 674 14.09 25.49 1.97
CA TRP A 674 14.30 25.49 0.54
C TRP A 674 14.71 26.88 -0.02
N ASP A 675 14.93 27.94 0.80
CA ASP A 675 15.22 29.32 0.33
C ASP A 675 16.67 29.49 -0.11
N ASP A 676 17.48 28.47 0.13
CA ASP A 676 18.59 28.19 -0.75
C ASP A 676 18.13 27.08 -1.70
N PRO A 677 18.02 27.32 -3.03
CA PRO A 677 17.96 26.23 -4.01
C PRO A 677 19.16 25.27 -3.90
N ARG A 678 20.13 25.61 -3.03
CA ARG A 678 21.28 24.83 -2.56
C ARG A 678 21.30 24.67 -1.04
N GLN A 679 20.20 24.30 -0.35
CA GLN A 679 20.44 23.44 0.82
C GLN A 679 21.19 22.23 0.27
N PRO A 680 22.48 22.02 0.61
CA PRO A 680 23.23 20.95 0.01
C PRO A 680 22.50 19.68 0.40
N GLN A 681 21.88 19.03 -0.59
CA GLN A 681 21.66 17.60 -0.48
C GLN A 681 23.00 17.02 -0.08
N PRO A 682 23.07 16.20 0.99
CA PRO A 682 24.34 15.76 1.54
C PRO A 682 25.26 15.35 0.41
N VAL A 683 26.39 16.03 0.29
CA VAL A 683 27.28 15.82 -0.84
C VAL A 683 27.99 14.51 -0.59
N ILE A 684 27.73 13.55 -1.46
CA ILE A 684 28.30 12.21 -1.36
C ILE A 684 29.48 12.11 -2.33
N ALA A 685 30.61 11.61 -1.82
CA ALA A 685 31.68 11.09 -2.67
C ALA A 685 31.57 9.58 -2.74
N ILE A 686 31.75 9.01 -3.94
CA ILE A 686 31.73 7.56 -4.15
C ILE A 686 33.14 7.05 -4.41
N GLY A 687 33.60 6.08 -3.61
CA GLY A 687 34.84 5.36 -3.86
C GLY A 687 34.60 4.18 -4.82
N GLY A 688 35.30 4.18 -5.96
CA GLY A 688 35.20 3.20 -7.04
C GLY A 688 34.48 3.72 -8.28
N THR A 689 34.81 3.18 -9.45
CA THR A 689 34.22 3.57 -10.76
C THR A 689 33.67 2.38 -11.57
N GLY A 690 33.37 1.27 -10.89
CA GLY A 690 32.78 0.07 -11.51
C GLY A 690 31.25 0.13 -11.65
N ASN A 691 30.66 -0.98 -12.10
CA ASN A 691 29.20 -1.15 -12.20
C ASN A 691 28.49 -0.96 -10.85
N PHE A 692 29.12 -1.41 -9.75
CA PHE A 692 28.59 -1.22 -8.40
C PHE A 692 28.45 0.27 -8.04
N ALA A 693 29.48 1.09 -8.34
CA ALA A 693 29.45 2.54 -8.14
C ALA A 693 28.41 3.23 -9.03
N ARG A 694 28.23 2.77 -10.28
CA ARG A 694 27.17 3.26 -11.18
C ARG A 694 25.78 3.01 -10.60
N ASN A 695 25.53 1.80 -10.10
CA ASN A 695 24.25 1.45 -9.49
C ASN A 695 23.97 2.25 -8.22
N LEU A 696 25.00 2.46 -7.38
CA LEU A 696 24.91 3.30 -6.20
C LEU A 696 24.59 4.75 -6.57
N SER A 697 25.26 5.30 -7.58
CA SER A 697 24.98 6.65 -8.09
C SER A 697 23.51 6.81 -8.47
N ALA A 698 23.01 5.92 -9.34
CA ALA A 698 21.63 5.95 -9.80
C ALA A 698 20.62 5.82 -8.63
N LEU A 699 20.92 4.97 -7.64
CA LEU A 699 20.10 4.87 -6.42
C LEU A 699 20.09 6.20 -5.66
N LEU A 700 21.26 6.73 -5.28
CA LEU A 700 21.36 7.93 -4.46
C LEU A 700 20.75 9.16 -5.16
N GLU A 701 21.00 9.32 -6.46
CA GLU A 701 20.41 10.40 -7.26
C GLU A 701 18.88 10.30 -7.33
N SER A 702 18.32 9.09 -7.48
CA SER A 702 16.86 8.89 -7.43
C SER A 702 16.23 9.26 -6.09
N GLN A 703 17.03 9.24 -5.02
CA GLN A 703 16.64 9.60 -3.65
C GLN A 703 16.99 11.07 -3.32
N GLY A 704 17.49 11.84 -4.30
CA GLY A 704 17.76 13.27 -4.17
C GLY A 704 19.15 13.63 -3.65
N PHE A 705 20.07 12.68 -3.44
CA PHE A 705 21.45 12.99 -3.02
C PHE A 705 22.27 13.62 -4.14
N HIS A 706 23.19 14.51 -3.79
CA HIS A 706 24.13 15.09 -4.73
C HIS A 706 25.46 14.32 -4.73
N ILE A 707 25.85 13.74 -5.87
CA ILE A 707 27.16 13.10 -6.02
C ILE A 707 28.17 14.14 -6.46
N GLY A 708 29.09 14.52 -5.57
CA GLY A 708 30.06 15.58 -5.81
C GLY A 708 31.27 15.13 -6.63
N LEU A 709 31.80 13.94 -6.35
CA LEU A 709 32.98 13.38 -7.03
C LEU A 709 33.08 11.87 -6.86
N TYR A 710 33.93 11.25 -7.68
CA TYR A 710 34.36 9.86 -7.50
C TYR A 710 35.82 9.79 -7.08
N VAL A 711 36.18 8.77 -6.31
CA VAL A 711 37.58 8.46 -5.98
C VAL A 711 37.94 7.07 -6.49
N ASP A 712 39.00 6.99 -7.29
CA ASP A 712 39.51 5.73 -7.82
C ASP A 712 41.04 5.75 -7.86
N SER A 713 41.65 4.58 -7.65
CA SER A 713 43.12 4.46 -7.65
C SER A 713 43.70 4.14 -9.02
N PHE A 714 42.88 3.66 -9.95
CA PHE A 714 43.31 3.16 -11.26
C PHE A 714 42.79 4.04 -12.40
N ARG A 715 41.60 4.62 -12.24
CA ARG A 715 40.99 5.50 -13.24
C ARG A 715 41.16 6.98 -12.86
N GLY A 716 41.51 7.82 -13.84
CA GLY A 716 41.60 9.29 -13.68
C GLY A 716 40.72 10.07 -14.65
N GLU A 717 40.01 9.40 -15.54
CA GLU A 717 39.05 10.00 -16.47
C GLU A 717 37.67 10.16 -15.82
N ASP A 718 36.90 11.13 -16.28
CA ASP A 718 35.53 11.38 -15.81
C ASP A 718 34.65 10.11 -15.83
N PHE A 719 33.81 9.99 -14.81
CA PHE A 719 32.85 8.91 -14.66
C PHE A 719 31.46 9.51 -14.47
N LEU A 720 30.50 9.09 -15.32
CA LEU A 720 29.14 9.64 -15.32
C LEU A 720 29.09 11.18 -15.43
N GLY A 721 30.03 11.79 -16.16
CA GLY A 721 30.11 13.24 -16.35
C GLY A 721 30.66 14.01 -15.14
N ARG A 722 31.34 13.34 -14.21
CA ARG A 722 31.93 13.93 -13.00
C ARG A 722 33.41 13.54 -12.87
N PRO A 723 34.23 14.38 -12.20
CA PRO A 723 35.65 14.11 -12.04
C PRO A 723 35.90 12.87 -11.16
N VAL A 724 36.88 12.06 -11.59
CA VAL A 724 37.45 10.97 -10.79
C VAL A 724 38.82 11.42 -10.28
N LEU A 725 38.97 11.45 -8.95
CA LEU A 725 40.22 11.84 -8.32
C LEU A 725 40.91 10.63 -7.69
N ARG A 726 42.24 10.70 -7.61
CA ARG A 726 42.99 9.82 -6.71
C ARG A 726 42.87 10.35 -5.28
N ALA A 727 42.95 9.46 -4.28
CA ALA A 727 42.83 9.86 -2.87
C ALA A 727 43.89 10.90 -2.51
N GLU A 728 45.11 10.75 -3.02
CA GLU A 728 46.26 11.63 -2.79
C GLU A 728 46.11 13.03 -3.43
N ALA A 729 45.12 13.22 -4.31
CA ALA A 729 44.83 14.49 -4.96
C ALA A 729 43.72 15.30 -4.25
N LEU A 730 43.19 14.81 -3.12
CA LEU A 730 42.13 15.47 -2.37
C LEU A 730 42.71 16.62 -1.52
N SER A 731 42.23 17.84 -1.76
CA SER A 731 42.55 19.00 -0.90
C SER A 731 41.65 19.03 0.34
N ALA A 732 42.10 19.72 1.40
CA ALA A 732 41.31 19.91 2.62
C ALA A 732 39.94 20.54 2.36
N ASP A 733 39.86 21.52 1.45
CA ASP A 733 38.60 22.17 1.06
C ASP A 733 37.62 21.19 0.40
N ARG A 734 38.12 20.29 -0.46
CA ARG A 734 37.29 19.25 -1.08
C ARG A 734 36.80 18.25 -0.03
N ILE A 735 37.64 17.88 0.93
CA ILE A 735 37.25 16.98 2.02
C ILE A 735 36.15 17.62 2.88
N ALA A 736 36.29 18.90 3.20
CA ALA A 736 35.31 19.65 3.98
C ALA A 736 33.95 19.78 3.27
N ALA A 737 33.94 19.86 1.94
CA ALA A 737 32.74 19.98 1.11
C ALA A 737 31.95 18.66 0.93
N ILE A 738 32.48 17.52 1.40
CA ILE A 738 31.81 16.21 1.31
C ILE A 738 31.27 15.80 2.69
N ASP A 739 29.96 15.55 2.76
CA ASP A 739 29.26 15.11 3.97
C ASP A 739 29.49 13.62 4.24
N LYS A 740 29.52 12.80 3.18
CA LYS A 740 29.65 11.34 3.29
C LYS A 740 30.50 10.73 2.18
N TRP A 741 31.29 9.72 2.55
CA TRP A 741 32.11 8.94 1.63
C TRP A 741 31.59 7.51 1.59
N VAL A 742 31.09 7.06 0.45
CA VAL A 742 30.52 5.71 0.31
C VAL A 742 31.40 4.89 -0.62
N LEU A 743 31.97 3.79 -0.13
CA LEU A 743 32.86 2.94 -0.94
C LEU A 743 32.04 1.85 -1.60
N ALA A 744 31.89 1.92 -2.93
CA ALA A 744 31.23 0.93 -3.76
C ALA A 744 32.28 0.04 -4.43
N ILE A 745 33.01 -0.74 -3.61
CA ILE A 745 34.11 -1.62 -4.04
C ILE A 745 33.83 -3.04 -3.52
N SER A 746 33.50 -3.96 -4.42
CA SER A 746 33.09 -5.33 -4.07
C SER A 746 34.23 -6.21 -3.53
N THR A 747 35.48 -5.87 -3.83
CA THR A 747 36.66 -6.53 -3.25
C THR A 747 36.97 -5.94 -1.90
N ALA A 748 36.74 -6.70 -0.82
CA ALA A 748 36.92 -6.24 0.56
C ALA A 748 38.34 -5.70 0.85
N GLU A 749 39.38 -6.29 0.24
CA GLU A 749 40.75 -5.80 0.36
C GLU A 749 40.93 -4.41 -0.25
N HIS A 750 40.44 -4.20 -1.48
CA HIS A 750 40.49 -2.91 -2.15
C HIS A 750 39.65 -1.85 -1.44
N ALA A 751 38.48 -2.22 -0.90
CA ALA A 751 37.65 -1.32 -0.10
C ALA A 751 38.38 -0.86 1.17
N ARG A 752 39.06 -1.78 1.88
CA ARG A 752 39.89 -1.45 3.05
C ARG A 752 41.07 -0.57 2.69
N ALA A 753 41.77 -0.87 1.60
CA ALA A 753 42.89 -0.07 1.13
C ALA A 753 42.46 1.35 0.75
N MET A 754 41.32 1.51 0.08
CA MET A 754 40.74 2.82 -0.23
C MET A 754 40.35 3.60 1.03
N ALA A 755 39.68 2.95 1.99
CA ALA A 755 39.31 3.58 3.26
C ALA A 755 40.53 4.09 4.03
N ALA A 756 41.62 3.31 4.07
CA ALA A 756 42.89 3.69 4.68
C ALA A 756 43.48 4.92 3.99
N ARG A 757 43.58 4.90 2.65
CA ARG A 757 44.08 6.05 1.87
C ARG A 757 43.28 7.32 2.11
N LEU A 758 41.95 7.24 2.13
CA LEU A 758 41.09 8.41 2.43
C LEU A 758 41.36 8.95 3.85
N THR A 759 41.52 8.06 4.83
CA THR A 759 41.80 8.45 6.22
C THR A 759 43.18 9.10 6.34
N ASP A 760 44.20 8.58 5.66
CA ASP A 760 45.56 9.15 5.63
C ASP A 760 45.59 10.56 5.01
N GLN A 761 44.63 10.87 4.12
CA GLN A 761 44.47 12.19 3.50
C GLN A 761 43.59 13.15 4.32
N GLY A 762 43.15 12.74 5.51
CA GLY A 762 42.40 13.58 6.45
C GLY A 762 40.87 13.43 6.37
N VAL A 763 40.34 12.45 5.62
CA VAL A 763 38.90 12.15 5.67
C VAL A 763 38.54 11.50 7.01
N PRO A 764 37.59 12.05 7.79
CA PRO A 764 37.21 11.45 9.06
C PRO A 764 36.61 10.05 8.89
N ALA A 765 37.15 9.04 9.58
CA ALA A 765 36.69 7.66 9.48
C ALA A 765 35.19 7.49 9.82
N ASN A 766 34.62 8.36 10.65
CA ASN A 766 33.19 8.36 10.97
C ASN A 766 32.28 8.85 9.83
N ARG A 767 32.84 9.35 8.71
CA ARG A 767 32.12 9.72 7.48
C ARG A 767 32.25 8.68 6.37
N ILE A 768 33.06 7.63 6.55
CA ILE A 768 33.30 6.60 5.55
C ILE A 768 32.36 5.40 5.78
N LEU A 769 31.61 5.02 4.74
CA LEU A 769 30.71 3.88 4.72
C LEU A 769 31.11 2.92 3.58
N PRO A 770 31.82 1.82 3.87
CA PRO A 770 32.03 0.77 2.88
C PRO A 770 30.75 -0.06 2.68
N LEU A 771 30.39 -0.28 1.42
CA LEU A 771 29.37 -1.24 1.00
C LEU A 771 30.05 -2.47 0.39
N SER A 772 29.45 -3.64 0.59
CA SER A 772 30.09 -4.92 0.33
C SER A 772 29.82 -5.45 -1.07
N ASP A 773 28.58 -5.33 -1.56
CA ASP A 773 28.15 -5.83 -2.87
C ASP A 773 26.74 -5.28 -3.23
N ASP A 774 26.22 -5.59 -4.42
CA ASP A 774 24.91 -5.14 -4.92
C ASP A 774 23.70 -5.38 -3.96
N PRO A 775 23.60 -6.48 -3.19
CA PRO A 775 22.56 -6.66 -2.16
C PRO A 775 22.51 -5.52 -1.13
N ASP A 776 23.65 -4.91 -0.79
CA ASP A 776 23.69 -3.76 0.12
C ASP A 776 22.96 -2.54 -0.47
N LEU A 777 22.88 -2.44 -1.81
CA LEU A 777 22.07 -1.39 -2.46
C LEU A 777 20.58 -1.67 -2.35
N GLN A 778 20.15 -2.94 -2.34
CA GLN A 778 18.74 -3.29 -2.24
C GLN A 778 18.20 -2.92 -0.86
N ILE A 779 18.92 -3.29 0.21
CA ILE A 779 18.50 -2.92 1.56
C ILE A 779 18.62 -1.41 1.81
N LEU A 780 19.64 -0.74 1.25
CA LEU A 780 19.75 0.72 1.34
C LEU A 780 18.57 1.39 0.62
N ARG A 781 18.21 0.91 -0.57
CA ARG A 781 17.02 1.35 -1.30
C ARG A 781 15.77 1.14 -0.46
N LEU A 782 15.56 -0.05 0.09
CA LEU A 782 14.42 -0.36 0.95
C LEU A 782 14.32 0.63 2.10
N LEU A 783 15.43 0.90 2.80
CA LEU A 783 15.46 1.84 3.92
C LEU A 783 15.12 3.27 3.49
N LEU A 784 15.69 3.75 2.38
CA LEU A 784 15.45 5.09 1.86
C LEU A 784 14.01 5.26 1.35
N GLU A 785 13.46 4.25 0.65
CA GLU A 785 12.10 4.28 0.12
C GLU A 785 11.05 4.09 1.21
N ARG A 786 11.30 3.23 2.20
CA ARG A 786 10.35 2.90 3.29
C ARG A 786 10.31 3.98 4.37
N GLU A 787 11.46 4.49 4.78
CA GLU A 787 11.59 5.41 5.92
C GLU A 787 11.82 6.86 5.48
N GLY A 788 11.99 7.10 4.17
CA GLY A 788 12.04 8.43 3.57
C GLY A 788 13.16 9.32 4.12
N SER A 789 12.78 10.55 4.49
CA SER A 789 13.72 11.57 4.97
C SER A 789 14.47 11.16 6.24
N ALA A 790 13.86 10.36 7.12
CA ALA A 790 14.50 9.89 8.35
C ALA A 790 15.71 8.98 8.05
N ALA A 791 15.55 8.03 7.13
CA ALA A 791 16.66 7.19 6.67
C ALA A 791 17.70 7.99 5.87
N ALA A 792 17.26 8.92 5.01
CA ALA A 792 18.17 9.74 4.21
C ALA A 792 19.08 10.61 5.09
N HIS A 793 18.49 11.32 6.06
CA HIS A 793 19.24 12.14 7.02
C HIS A 793 20.20 11.28 7.85
N ARG A 794 19.74 10.12 8.33
CA ARG A 794 20.59 9.22 9.13
C ARG A 794 21.72 8.61 8.32
N PHE A 795 21.49 8.24 7.06
CA PHE A 795 22.50 7.73 6.13
C PHE A 795 23.63 8.75 5.93
N ALA A 796 23.27 10.01 5.70
CA ALA A 796 24.21 11.12 5.53
C ALA A 796 24.95 11.51 6.81
N ALA A 797 24.39 11.25 7.98
CA ALA A 797 24.97 11.67 9.25
C ALA A 797 26.37 11.07 9.52
N PRO A 798 27.27 11.85 10.16
CA PRO A 798 28.51 11.30 10.70
C PRO A 798 28.21 10.23 11.77
N GLY A 799 28.99 9.16 11.79
CA GLY A 799 28.88 8.04 12.73
C GLY A 799 28.16 6.79 12.19
N VAL A 800 27.52 6.87 11.01
CA VAL A 800 27.04 5.70 10.27
C VAL A 800 28.16 5.20 9.36
N THR A 801 28.96 4.25 9.84
CA THR A 801 30.10 3.66 9.12
C THR A 801 29.84 2.22 8.67
N ARG A 802 28.68 1.66 9.03
CA ARG A 802 28.23 0.33 8.60
C ARG A 802 26.74 0.37 8.28
N LEU A 803 26.34 -0.30 7.20
CA LEU A 803 24.94 -0.38 6.78
C LEU A 803 24.03 -0.94 7.89
N GLY A 804 24.53 -1.91 8.66
CA GLY A 804 23.81 -2.48 9.80
C GLY A 804 23.42 -1.47 10.90
N GLN A 805 24.04 -0.29 10.97
CA GLN A 805 23.60 0.76 11.91
C GLN A 805 22.29 1.42 11.46
N LEU A 806 22.02 1.47 10.16
CA LEU A 806 20.73 1.90 9.63
C LEU A 806 19.69 0.81 9.85
N GLU A 807 20.03 -0.44 9.53
CA GLU A 807 19.15 -1.59 9.76
C GLU A 807 18.73 -1.69 11.24
N SER A 808 19.67 -1.56 12.19
CA SER A 808 19.34 -1.60 13.62
C SER A 808 18.48 -0.43 14.10
N ARG A 809 18.46 0.71 13.39
CA ARG A 809 17.58 1.84 13.74
C ARG A 809 16.17 1.60 13.25
N PHE A 810 16.01 1.08 12.03
CA PHE A 810 14.72 1.08 11.33
C PHE A 810 14.05 -0.30 11.26
N LEU A 811 14.80 -1.40 11.37
CA LEU A 811 14.32 -2.77 11.14
C LEU A 811 14.42 -3.68 12.37
N GLU A 812 15.15 -3.29 13.43
CA GLU A 812 15.44 -4.16 14.59
C GLU A 812 14.19 -4.61 15.34
N ASP A 813 13.20 -3.73 15.49
CA ASP A 813 11.97 -4.07 16.21
C ASP A 813 11.11 -5.06 15.40
N ASP A 814 11.09 -4.93 14.07
CA ASP A 814 10.44 -5.88 13.17
C ASP A 814 11.10 -7.26 13.24
N ILE A 815 12.44 -7.29 13.22
CA ILE A 815 13.24 -8.52 13.39
C ILE A 815 12.90 -9.18 14.73
N ARG A 816 13.00 -8.43 15.83
CA ARG A 816 12.79 -8.96 17.19
C ARG A 816 11.39 -9.49 17.37
N LYS A 817 10.37 -8.77 16.90
CA LYS A 817 8.97 -9.17 16.99
C LYS A 817 8.70 -10.45 16.21
N THR A 818 9.24 -10.57 15.01
CA THR A 818 9.07 -11.77 14.17
C THR A 818 9.75 -12.97 14.80
N MET A 819 10.98 -12.80 15.30
CA MET A 819 11.74 -13.87 15.94
C MET A 819 11.16 -14.30 17.30
N ALA A 820 10.50 -13.40 18.04
CA ALA A 820 9.83 -13.72 19.30
C ALA A 820 8.50 -14.45 19.12
N GLY A 821 7.88 -14.39 17.93
CA GLY A 821 6.60 -15.06 17.63
C GLY A 821 6.71 -16.52 17.22
N ARG A 822 7.91 -17.11 17.25
CA ARG A 822 8.18 -18.50 16.84
C ARG A 822 7.86 -19.48 17.97
N ASP A 823 7.53 -20.71 17.60
CA ASP A 823 7.35 -21.82 18.52
C ASP A 823 8.72 -22.31 19.02
N ALA A 824 8.98 -22.25 20.33
CA ALA A 824 10.30 -22.57 20.88
C ALA A 824 10.68 -24.05 20.74
N ASP A 825 9.70 -24.94 20.54
CA ASP A 825 9.91 -26.40 20.47
C ASP A 825 10.15 -26.91 19.04
N ARG A 826 10.13 -26.02 18.03
CA ARG A 826 10.30 -26.39 16.61
C ARG A 826 11.58 -25.77 16.02
N PRO A 827 12.34 -26.53 15.20
CA PRO A 827 13.47 -25.96 14.48
C PRO A 827 13.04 -24.82 13.57
N THR A 828 13.92 -23.82 13.43
CA THR A 828 13.71 -22.62 12.62
C THR A 828 14.54 -22.66 11.36
N ILE A 829 13.83 -22.65 10.23
CA ILE A 829 14.39 -22.66 8.90
C ILE A 829 14.27 -21.26 8.31
N GLY A 830 15.42 -20.65 8.02
CA GLY A 830 15.52 -19.38 7.31
C GLY A 830 15.48 -19.59 5.78
N LEU A 831 14.72 -18.76 5.07
CA LEU A 831 14.70 -18.71 3.60
C LEU A 831 15.33 -17.39 3.15
N GLY A 832 16.50 -17.44 2.51
CA GLY A 832 17.27 -16.26 2.11
C GLY A 832 17.01 -15.81 0.69
N TYR A 833 16.43 -14.62 0.56
CA TYR A 833 16.14 -13.93 -0.70
C TYR A 833 16.94 -12.64 -0.80
N PHE A 834 18.16 -12.74 -1.33
CA PHE A 834 19.09 -11.60 -1.44
C PHE A 834 19.59 -11.41 -2.87
N GLY A 835 19.78 -10.15 -3.26
CA GLY A 835 20.42 -9.78 -4.54
C GLY A 835 19.48 -9.75 -5.75
N ARG A 836 18.93 -8.56 -6.06
CA ARG A 836 18.21 -8.20 -7.30
C ARG A 836 16.95 -9.02 -7.65
N GLY A 837 16.27 -9.56 -6.66
CA GLY A 837 14.81 -9.60 -6.60
C GLY A 837 13.99 -10.53 -7.51
N GLY A 838 13.03 -11.22 -6.91
CA GLY A 838 11.94 -11.93 -7.58
C GLY A 838 12.25 -13.31 -8.18
N GLY A 839 13.28 -13.44 -9.02
CA GLY A 839 13.55 -14.68 -9.79
C GLY A 839 13.88 -15.90 -8.92
N PHE A 840 14.78 -15.71 -7.93
CA PHE A 840 15.30 -16.75 -7.03
C PHE A 840 14.26 -17.30 -6.05
N ARG A 841 13.31 -16.46 -5.64
CA ARG A 841 12.21 -16.86 -4.76
C ARG A 841 11.44 -18.04 -5.34
N GLY A 842 11.16 -18.00 -6.64
CA GLY A 842 10.45 -19.07 -7.34
C GLY A 842 11.20 -20.42 -7.39
N HIS A 843 12.48 -20.49 -7.00
CA HIS A 843 13.23 -21.75 -7.00
C HIS A 843 13.00 -22.59 -5.74
N ILE A 844 12.68 -21.96 -4.61
CA ILE A 844 12.47 -22.65 -3.33
C ILE A 844 11.09 -22.42 -2.73
N ALA A 845 10.24 -21.59 -3.36
CA ALA A 845 8.89 -21.30 -2.88
C ALA A 845 8.02 -22.55 -2.70
N ASP A 846 8.16 -23.55 -3.57
CA ASP A 846 7.37 -24.79 -3.51
C ASP A 846 7.71 -25.66 -2.28
N LEU A 847 8.82 -25.38 -1.57
CA LEU A 847 9.15 -26.06 -0.31
C LEU A 847 8.32 -25.55 0.88
N ILE A 848 7.83 -24.31 0.83
CA ILE A 848 7.20 -23.63 1.97
C ILE A 848 6.00 -24.42 2.52
N PRO A 849 5.04 -24.86 1.69
CA PRO A 849 3.89 -25.63 2.18
C PRO A 849 4.27 -26.98 2.81
N LEU A 850 5.44 -27.54 2.45
CA LEU A 850 5.94 -28.81 2.96
C LEU A 850 6.66 -28.65 4.30
N LEU A 851 7.28 -27.49 4.55
CA LEU A 851 8.08 -27.22 5.76
C LEU A 851 7.23 -26.70 6.92
N GLU A 852 6.26 -25.82 6.63
CA GLU A 852 5.44 -25.12 7.63
C GLU A 852 4.70 -26.01 8.65
N PRO A 853 4.17 -27.19 8.30
CA PRO A 853 3.47 -28.02 9.27
C PRO A 853 4.35 -28.47 10.45
N HIS A 854 5.67 -28.56 10.22
CA HIS A 854 6.61 -29.18 11.16
C HIS A 854 7.69 -28.20 11.69
N HIS A 855 7.89 -27.05 11.05
CA HIS A 855 9.00 -26.14 11.35
C HIS A 855 8.57 -24.67 11.46
N ASN A 856 9.34 -23.86 12.19
CA ASN A 856 9.24 -22.41 12.07
C ASN A 856 9.90 -21.98 10.75
N VAL A 857 9.14 -21.38 9.84
CA VAL A 857 9.68 -20.89 8.55
C VAL A 857 9.72 -19.37 8.56
N VAL A 858 10.90 -18.79 8.37
CA VAL A 858 11.13 -17.34 8.37
C VAL A 858 11.76 -16.92 7.05
N SER A 859 11.21 -15.90 6.40
CA SER A 859 11.77 -15.37 5.15
C SER A 859 12.64 -14.15 5.42
N LEU A 860 13.86 -14.16 4.93
CA LEU A 860 14.86 -13.11 5.10
C LEU A 860 15.10 -12.44 3.73
N SER A 861 14.91 -11.13 3.62
CA SER A 861 15.05 -10.44 2.33
C SER A 861 15.59 -9.02 2.42
N ASP A 862 16.26 -8.57 1.36
CA ASP A 862 16.77 -7.21 1.18
C ASP A 862 15.81 -6.31 0.36
N GLU A 863 14.62 -6.79 -0.01
CA GLU A 863 13.62 -6.04 -0.79
C GLU A 863 12.18 -6.24 -0.27
N ILE A 864 11.27 -5.30 -0.56
CA ILE A 864 9.86 -5.40 -0.15
C ILE A 864 9.15 -6.49 -0.96
N MET A 865 8.57 -7.47 -0.25
CA MET A 865 7.94 -8.64 -0.86
C MET A 865 6.41 -8.47 -0.96
N GLY A 866 5.91 -8.11 -2.15
CA GLY A 866 4.47 -7.91 -2.38
C GLY A 866 3.65 -9.21 -2.58
N GLY A 867 2.44 -9.26 -2.01
CA GLY A 867 1.27 -9.95 -2.60
C GLY A 867 1.11 -11.48 -2.47
N ARG A 868 1.76 -12.22 -1.54
CA ARG A 868 1.58 -13.69 -1.40
C ARG A 868 1.68 -14.20 0.06
N LEU A 869 1.39 -15.50 0.25
CA LEU A 869 1.27 -16.29 1.50
C LEU A 869 2.25 -15.95 2.65
N GLU A 870 3.46 -15.48 2.34
CA GLU A 870 4.55 -15.24 3.29
C GLU A 870 4.53 -13.86 3.97
N ALA A 871 3.63 -12.95 3.58
CA ALA A 871 3.62 -11.53 3.98
C ALA A 871 3.68 -11.25 5.50
N LYS A 872 3.30 -12.22 6.33
CA LYS A 872 3.27 -12.10 7.81
C LYS A 872 4.56 -12.52 8.51
N ARG A 873 5.56 -13.07 7.78
CA ARG A 873 6.75 -13.73 8.34
C ARG A 873 8.06 -13.23 7.73
N HIS A 874 8.03 -12.05 7.10
CA HIS A 874 9.19 -11.44 6.46
C HIS A 874 10.00 -10.65 7.46
N ILE A 875 11.31 -10.91 7.43
CA ILE A 875 12.31 -10.08 8.07
C ILE A 875 13.08 -9.39 6.95
N TYR A 876 13.04 -8.05 6.96
CA TYR A 876 13.86 -7.25 6.07
C TYR A 876 15.22 -7.01 6.70
N LEU A 877 16.28 -7.40 6.01
CA LEU A 877 17.67 -7.22 6.43
C LEU A 877 18.63 -7.44 5.26
N SER A 878 19.87 -6.99 5.42
CA SER A 878 20.95 -7.31 4.50
C SER A 878 21.40 -8.76 4.64
N ALA A 879 22.00 -9.33 3.58
CA ALA A 879 22.64 -10.64 3.64
C ALA A 879 23.73 -10.69 4.73
N THR A 880 24.47 -9.59 4.89
CA THR A 880 25.48 -9.41 5.93
C THR A 880 24.89 -9.47 7.34
N ARG A 881 23.73 -8.86 7.57
CA ARG A 881 23.02 -8.93 8.86
C ARG A 881 22.46 -10.34 9.11
N ALA A 882 22.00 -11.03 8.06
CA ALA A 882 21.53 -12.41 8.15
C ALA A 882 22.62 -13.38 8.66
N CYS A 883 23.89 -13.14 8.28
CA CYS A 883 25.04 -13.88 8.83
C CYS A 883 25.27 -13.71 10.34
N ARG A 884 24.50 -12.86 11.02
CA ARG A 884 24.58 -12.64 12.47
C ARG A 884 23.24 -12.82 13.16
N LEU A 885 22.22 -13.31 12.44
CA LEU A 885 20.89 -13.51 13.00
C LEU A 885 20.92 -14.73 13.92
N GLU A 886 20.45 -14.55 15.15
CA GLU A 886 20.38 -15.63 16.14
C GLU A 886 19.09 -16.43 16.03
N GLY A 887 19.12 -17.69 16.48
CA GLY A 887 17.94 -18.55 16.56
C GLY A 887 17.55 -19.23 15.24
N LEU A 888 18.43 -19.33 14.24
CA LEU A 888 18.23 -20.18 13.07
C LEU A 888 18.89 -21.54 13.28
N ASP A 889 18.23 -22.61 12.85
CA ASP A 889 18.76 -23.98 12.88
C ASP A 889 19.25 -24.43 11.50
N LEU A 890 18.65 -23.91 10.42
CA LEU A 890 19.04 -24.19 9.03
C LEU A 890 18.77 -22.97 8.16
N MET A 891 19.63 -22.71 7.17
CA MET A 891 19.44 -21.65 6.19
C MET A 891 19.31 -22.22 4.77
N LEU A 892 18.23 -21.90 4.07
CA LEU A 892 17.99 -22.27 2.67
C LEU A 892 18.16 -21.05 1.77
N SER A 893 18.85 -21.19 0.64
CA SER A 893 18.93 -20.13 -0.36
C SER A 893 19.03 -20.69 -1.77
N ALA A 894 18.40 -20.04 -2.74
CA ALA A 894 18.60 -20.31 -4.17
C ALA A 894 19.84 -19.61 -4.75
N HIS A 895 20.65 -18.98 -3.89
CA HIS A 895 21.84 -18.24 -4.26
C HIS A 895 23.02 -18.62 -3.36
N VAL A 896 24.23 -18.25 -3.78
CA VAL A 896 25.47 -18.57 -3.05
C VAL A 896 25.91 -17.48 -2.07
N PHE A 897 25.16 -16.37 -1.94
CA PHE A 897 25.51 -15.26 -1.04
C PHE A 897 25.69 -15.73 0.40
N PRO A 898 26.69 -15.20 1.14
CA PRO A 898 26.77 -15.39 2.57
C PRO A 898 25.51 -14.85 3.22
N CYS A 899 24.66 -15.73 3.74
CA CYS A 899 23.37 -15.36 4.32
C CYS A 899 23.00 -16.21 5.54
N SER A 900 23.93 -17.03 6.03
CA SER A 900 23.75 -17.85 7.22
C SER A 900 24.83 -17.49 8.24
N PRO A 901 24.55 -17.51 9.54
CA PRO A 901 25.62 -17.54 10.53
C PRO A 901 26.61 -18.66 10.23
N PRO A 902 27.93 -18.49 10.48
CA PRO A 902 28.94 -19.48 10.11
C PRO A 902 28.69 -20.88 10.71
N ASP A 903 28.07 -20.93 11.90
CA ASP A 903 27.75 -22.15 12.64
C ASP A 903 26.39 -22.77 12.30
N VAL A 904 25.56 -22.06 11.54
CA VAL A 904 24.26 -22.56 11.06
C VAL A 904 24.49 -23.25 9.71
N PRO A 905 24.10 -24.53 9.55
CA PRO A 905 24.22 -25.21 8.27
C PRO A 905 23.44 -24.44 7.19
N ARG A 906 24.04 -24.33 6.01
CA ARG A 906 23.41 -23.71 4.84
C ARG A 906 23.17 -24.74 3.76
N VAL A 907 22.00 -24.68 3.12
CA VAL A 907 21.70 -25.37 1.87
C VAL A 907 21.59 -24.34 0.75
N SER A 908 22.46 -24.43 -0.24
CA SER A 908 22.34 -23.62 -1.46
C SER A 908 21.79 -24.49 -2.59
N PHE A 909 20.68 -24.04 -3.18
CA PHE A 909 20.07 -24.67 -4.35
C PHE A 909 20.66 -24.07 -5.61
N SER A 910 20.98 -24.92 -6.59
CA SER A 910 21.42 -24.43 -7.90
C SER A 910 20.25 -23.71 -8.57
N HIS A 911 20.46 -22.44 -8.92
CA HIS A 911 19.44 -21.66 -9.63
C HIS A 911 19.44 -21.97 -11.14
N VAL A 912 20.50 -22.59 -11.64
CA VAL A 912 20.60 -23.07 -13.02
C VAL A 912 20.31 -24.58 -13.08
N ILE A 913 19.58 -24.99 -14.12
CA ILE A 913 19.28 -26.41 -14.38
C ILE A 913 20.50 -27.16 -14.97
N HIS A 914 21.46 -26.41 -15.52
CA HIS A 914 22.66 -26.91 -16.20
C HIS A 914 23.88 -26.00 -15.90
N ASP A 915 25.11 -26.45 -16.13
CA ASP A 915 26.33 -25.95 -15.46
C ASP A 915 27.01 -24.70 -16.06
N PHE A 916 26.24 -23.80 -16.68
CA PHE A 916 26.80 -22.57 -17.28
C PHE A 916 27.07 -21.48 -16.24
N ASN A 917 28.11 -21.64 -15.43
CA ASN A 917 28.55 -20.69 -14.40
C ASN A 917 30.00 -20.24 -14.62
N LEU A 918 30.18 -19.01 -15.12
CA LEU A 918 31.50 -18.49 -15.53
C LEU A 918 32.28 -17.75 -14.43
N THR A 919 31.79 -17.75 -13.19
CA THR A 919 32.36 -16.98 -12.06
C THR A 919 32.78 -17.91 -10.92
N ALA A 920 33.69 -18.84 -11.20
CA ALA A 920 34.07 -19.89 -10.26
C ALA A 920 34.68 -19.33 -8.97
N GLU A 921 35.58 -18.35 -9.07
CA GLU A 921 36.22 -17.66 -7.94
C GLU A 921 35.17 -17.02 -7.01
N TYR A 922 34.16 -16.36 -7.61
CA TYR A 922 33.06 -15.72 -6.89
C TYR A 922 32.23 -16.71 -6.08
N HIS A 923 31.94 -17.88 -6.67
CA HIS A 923 31.20 -18.95 -6.00
C HIS A 923 32.05 -19.55 -4.88
N ALA A 924 33.28 -19.95 -5.16
CA ALA A 924 34.20 -20.55 -4.18
C ALA A 924 34.33 -19.70 -2.90
N ALA A 925 34.57 -18.39 -3.05
CA ALA A 925 34.71 -17.47 -1.93
C ALA A 925 33.47 -17.43 -1.03
N ARG A 926 32.27 -17.51 -1.61
CA ARG A 926 31.01 -17.43 -0.85
C ARG A 926 30.58 -18.79 -0.29
N LEU A 927 30.89 -19.88 -0.98
CA LEU A 927 30.66 -21.24 -0.49
C LEU A 927 31.46 -21.54 0.78
N ALA A 928 32.66 -20.96 0.90
CA ALA A 928 33.57 -21.12 2.04
C ALA A 928 33.07 -20.48 3.35
N HIS A 929 32.05 -19.62 3.31
CA HIS A 929 31.59 -18.86 4.48
C HIS A 929 31.00 -19.74 5.60
N SER A 930 30.17 -20.72 5.24
CA SER A 930 29.48 -21.59 6.22
C SER A 930 30.37 -22.78 6.59
N ARG A 931 30.49 -23.11 7.88
CA ARG A 931 31.30 -24.26 8.35
C ARG A 931 30.78 -25.59 7.82
N VAL A 932 29.46 -25.73 7.71
CA VAL A 932 28.77 -26.86 7.09
C VAL A 932 27.89 -26.34 5.95
N HIS A 933 28.09 -26.86 4.75
CA HIS A 933 27.39 -26.40 3.56
C HIS A 933 26.91 -27.58 2.68
N TYR A 934 25.61 -27.64 2.45
CA TYR A 934 24.98 -28.54 1.50
C TYR A 934 24.71 -27.84 0.16
N LEU A 935 25.09 -28.48 -0.94
CA LEU A 935 24.90 -27.98 -2.30
C LEU A 935 23.87 -28.87 -3.01
N PHE A 936 22.66 -28.36 -3.20
CA PHE A 936 21.59 -29.08 -3.89
C PHE A 936 21.76 -28.92 -5.41
N ALA A 937 22.42 -29.91 -6.01
CA ALA A 937 22.73 -29.91 -7.44
C ALA A 937 21.49 -30.27 -8.26
N SER A 938 21.19 -29.45 -9.27
CA SER A 938 19.98 -29.63 -10.08
C SER A 938 20.09 -30.74 -11.12
N SER A 939 21.30 -31.05 -11.55
CA SER A 939 21.59 -32.02 -12.60
C SER A 939 22.99 -32.59 -12.44
N ARG A 940 23.30 -33.67 -13.16
CA ARG A 940 24.64 -34.29 -13.17
C ARG A 940 25.76 -33.31 -13.55
N PRO A 941 25.61 -32.47 -14.60
CA PRO A 941 26.52 -31.37 -14.91
C PRO A 941 26.77 -30.43 -13.73
N CYS A 942 25.70 -29.93 -13.09
CA CYS A 942 25.86 -29.05 -11.92
C CYS A 942 26.61 -29.74 -10.77
N LEU A 943 26.35 -31.04 -10.55
CA LEU A 943 27.05 -31.82 -9.53
C LEU A 943 28.55 -31.92 -9.84
N ARG A 944 28.92 -32.26 -11.08
CA ARG A 944 30.33 -32.29 -11.53
C ARG A 944 31.00 -30.93 -11.39
N TRP A 945 30.32 -29.87 -11.80
CA TRP A 945 30.83 -28.51 -11.70
C TRP A 945 31.15 -28.13 -10.25
N TYR A 946 30.27 -28.44 -9.29
CA TYR A 946 30.57 -28.22 -7.88
C TYR A 946 31.74 -29.07 -7.37
N GLN A 947 31.86 -30.32 -7.79
CA GLN A 947 33.02 -31.16 -7.42
C GLN A 947 34.32 -30.52 -7.92
N GLN A 948 34.36 -30.11 -9.18
CA GLN A 948 35.50 -29.43 -9.78
C GLN A 948 35.81 -28.12 -9.07
N LEU A 949 34.79 -27.33 -8.72
CA LEU A 949 34.93 -26.08 -7.98
C LEU A 949 35.59 -26.30 -6.61
N VAL A 950 35.09 -27.27 -5.83
CA VAL A 950 35.64 -27.61 -4.51
C VAL A 950 37.10 -28.04 -4.61
N HIS A 951 37.44 -28.88 -5.59
CA HIS A 951 38.81 -29.33 -5.83
C HIS A 951 39.72 -28.18 -6.30
N ARG A 952 39.30 -27.41 -7.30
CA ARG A 952 40.08 -26.32 -7.91
C ARG A 952 40.48 -25.24 -6.89
N PHE A 953 39.56 -24.89 -5.98
CA PHE A 953 39.80 -23.86 -4.97
C PHE A 953 40.18 -24.40 -3.60
N GLY A 954 40.28 -25.72 -3.44
CA GLY A 954 40.73 -26.37 -2.20
C GLY A 954 39.92 -25.97 -0.96
N LEU A 955 38.58 -25.88 -1.09
CA LEU A 955 37.69 -25.43 0.00
C LEU A 955 37.86 -26.30 1.25
N LYS A 956 37.90 -25.66 2.43
CA LYS A 956 38.25 -26.31 3.71
C LYS A 956 37.07 -26.59 4.63
N ASN A 957 35.90 -26.01 4.36
CA ASN A 957 34.68 -26.27 5.12
C ASN A 957 34.10 -27.66 4.81
N ARG A 958 33.19 -28.15 5.67
CA ARG A 958 32.45 -29.41 5.46
C ARG A 958 31.42 -29.19 4.36
N ILE A 959 31.59 -29.84 3.22
CA ILE A 959 30.70 -29.68 2.06
C ILE A 959 30.07 -31.03 1.72
N ALA A 960 28.77 -31.04 1.46
CA ALA A 960 28.06 -32.18 0.88
C ALA A 960 27.31 -31.74 -0.39
N ILE A 961 27.60 -32.37 -1.53
CA ILE A 961 26.91 -32.13 -2.79
C ILE A 961 25.81 -33.19 -2.93
N ILE A 962 24.57 -32.72 -2.99
CA ILE A 962 23.36 -33.53 -3.01
C ILE A 962 22.91 -33.70 -4.48
N PRO A 963 22.71 -34.94 -4.97
CA PRO A 963 22.08 -35.20 -6.26
C PRO A 963 20.58 -34.92 -6.16
N GLY A 964 20.23 -33.63 -6.13
CA GLY A 964 18.95 -33.16 -5.62
C GLY A 964 17.82 -33.05 -6.66
N GLY A 965 18.11 -32.48 -7.83
CA GLY A 965 17.11 -32.18 -8.85
C GLY A 965 16.75 -30.70 -8.94
N TYR A 966 16.00 -30.31 -9.96
CA TYR A 966 15.60 -28.90 -10.18
C TYR A 966 14.20 -28.66 -9.62
N LEU A 967 14.10 -28.14 -8.39
CA LEU A 967 12.83 -27.92 -7.67
C LEU A 967 11.75 -27.22 -8.51
N LYS A 968 12.15 -26.24 -9.32
CA LYS A 968 11.23 -25.45 -10.14
C LYS A 968 10.65 -26.23 -11.33
N LEU A 969 11.33 -27.30 -11.77
CA LEU A 969 10.95 -28.05 -12.97
C LEU A 969 9.56 -28.65 -12.85
N ASP A 970 9.32 -29.39 -11.76
CA ASP A 970 8.12 -30.20 -11.58
C ASP A 970 6.86 -29.33 -11.57
N GLY A 971 6.92 -28.22 -10.82
CA GLY A 971 5.87 -27.20 -10.79
C GLY A 971 5.67 -26.52 -12.14
N ASN A 972 6.76 -26.20 -12.86
CA ASN A 972 6.68 -25.61 -14.20
C ASN A 972 6.04 -26.56 -15.22
N ARG A 973 6.41 -27.84 -15.22
CA ARG A 973 5.86 -28.86 -16.13
C ARG A 973 4.36 -29.02 -15.92
N ARG A 974 3.91 -29.13 -14.67
CA ARG A 974 2.47 -29.17 -14.34
C ARG A 974 1.72 -27.93 -14.82
N ARG A 975 2.29 -26.73 -14.60
CA ARG A 975 1.69 -25.46 -15.06
C ARG A 975 1.60 -25.42 -16.59
N ILE A 976 2.67 -25.77 -17.31
CA ILE A 976 2.69 -25.79 -18.78
C ILE A 976 1.69 -26.80 -19.34
N ALA A 977 1.57 -27.99 -18.73
CA ALA A 977 0.59 -29.00 -19.13
C ALA A 977 -0.86 -28.47 -19.01
N GLY A 978 -1.14 -27.64 -18.00
CA GLY A 978 -2.46 -27.04 -17.78
C GLY A 978 -2.81 -25.83 -18.66
N MET A 979 -1.87 -25.26 -19.42
CA MET A 979 -2.12 -24.00 -20.17
C MET A 979 -2.92 -24.16 -21.47
N GLY A 980 -2.95 -25.35 -22.08
CA GLY A 980 -3.67 -25.61 -23.35
C GLY A 980 -3.26 -24.69 -24.52
N GLY A 981 -3.94 -24.82 -25.67
CA GLY A 981 -3.83 -23.90 -26.82
C GLY A 981 -2.78 -24.23 -27.90
N PRO A 982 -2.88 -23.60 -29.08
CA PRO A 982 -1.99 -23.84 -30.22
C PRO A 982 -0.59 -23.22 -30.00
N ARG A 983 0.45 -24.02 -30.23
CA ARG A 983 1.87 -23.67 -29.98
C ARG A 983 2.50 -23.09 -31.24
N ARG A 984 2.07 -21.89 -31.63
CA ARG A 984 2.44 -21.29 -32.92
C ARG A 984 3.63 -20.33 -32.87
N ALA A 985 4.03 -19.89 -31.67
CA ALA A 985 5.05 -18.86 -31.53
C ALA A 985 6.50 -19.38 -31.61
N ILE A 986 7.44 -18.50 -31.93
CA ILE A 986 8.89 -18.69 -31.75
C ILE A 986 9.34 -17.71 -30.68
N LEU A 987 9.95 -18.19 -29.60
CA LEU A 987 10.49 -17.34 -28.54
C LEU A 987 11.95 -17.05 -28.85
N TYR A 988 12.39 -15.80 -28.76
CA TYR A 988 13.80 -15.42 -28.81
C TYR A 988 14.20 -14.79 -27.47
N ALA A 989 15.15 -15.42 -26.77
CA ALA A 989 15.60 -14.97 -25.46
C ALA A 989 17.15 -14.96 -25.36
N PRO A 990 17.80 -13.81 -25.57
CA PRO A 990 19.26 -13.69 -25.45
C PRO A 990 19.74 -13.69 -23.98
N THR A 991 20.99 -14.11 -23.76
CA THR A 991 21.69 -13.98 -22.48
C THR A 991 21.90 -12.52 -22.11
N LEU A 992 21.82 -12.21 -20.82
CA LEU A 992 22.11 -10.91 -20.22
C LEU A 992 23.32 -10.24 -20.89
N GLY A 993 23.06 -9.10 -21.53
CA GLY A 993 24.05 -8.33 -22.26
C GLY A 993 24.95 -7.49 -21.36
N LEU A 994 25.19 -7.82 -20.10
CA LEU A 994 25.96 -6.95 -19.18
C LEU A 994 26.74 -7.67 -18.08
N ALA A 995 26.88 -8.98 -18.18
CA ALA A 995 27.63 -9.70 -17.16
C ALA A 995 29.14 -9.44 -17.30
N ASP A 996 29.76 -9.07 -16.17
CA ASP A 996 31.19 -8.71 -16.06
C ASP A 996 32.02 -9.99 -15.83
N TYR A 997 31.92 -10.93 -16.78
CA TYR A 997 32.72 -12.16 -16.78
C TYR A 997 33.64 -12.22 -18.01
N PRO A 998 34.71 -13.05 -17.97
CA PRO A 998 35.62 -13.22 -19.10
C PRO A 998 34.87 -13.61 -20.38
N HIS A 999 35.31 -13.09 -21.53
CA HIS A 999 34.79 -13.45 -22.85
C HIS A 999 33.31 -13.12 -23.10
N ARG A 1000 32.76 -12.11 -22.40
CA ARG A 1000 31.35 -11.70 -22.53
C ARG A 1000 30.91 -11.36 -23.94
N GLU A 1001 31.82 -10.90 -24.78
CA GLU A 1001 31.61 -10.60 -26.19
C GLU A 1001 31.29 -11.83 -27.04
N LEU A 1002 31.57 -13.04 -26.53
CA LEU A 1002 31.38 -14.29 -27.26
C LEU A 1002 30.07 -15.01 -26.93
N VAL A 1003 29.35 -14.60 -25.87
CA VAL A 1003 28.30 -15.45 -25.28
C VAL A 1003 26.87 -14.91 -25.39
N SER A 1004 26.70 -13.59 -25.60
CA SER A 1004 25.37 -12.98 -25.75
C SER A 1004 25.09 -12.65 -27.21
N SER A 1005 23.91 -13.04 -27.69
CA SER A 1005 23.39 -12.72 -29.01
C SER A 1005 22.66 -11.36 -29.07
N LEU A 1006 22.55 -10.63 -27.94
CA LEU A 1006 21.79 -9.38 -27.87
C LEU A 1006 22.25 -8.33 -28.88
N GLY A 1007 23.54 -8.28 -29.20
CA GLY A 1007 24.08 -7.37 -30.22
C GLY A 1007 23.54 -7.64 -31.63
N ALA A 1008 23.10 -8.87 -31.91
CA ALA A 1008 22.51 -9.29 -33.19
C ALA A 1008 20.97 -9.39 -33.12
N ALA A 1009 20.34 -8.92 -32.03
CA ALA A 1009 18.90 -9.07 -31.82
C ALA A 1009 18.04 -8.51 -32.97
N PRO A 1010 18.31 -7.31 -33.54
CA PRO A 1010 17.54 -6.80 -34.66
C PRO A 1010 17.57 -7.73 -35.88
N ASP A 1011 18.74 -8.27 -36.22
CA ASP A 1011 18.93 -9.10 -37.40
C ASP A 1011 18.29 -10.48 -37.23
N ILE A 1012 18.39 -11.05 -36.03
CA ILE A 1012 17.69 -12.31 -35.68
C ILE A 1012 16.17 -12.12 -35.79
N LEU A 1013 15.63 -11.04 -35.22
CA LEU A 1013 14.19 -10.76 -35.28
C LEU A 1013 13.73 -10.57 -36.72
N ARG A 1014 14.44 -9.80 -37.54
CA ARG A 1014 14.13 -9.63 -38.96
C ARG A 1014 14.15 -10.94 -39.72
N ALA A 1015 15.18 -11.77 -39.51
CA ALA A 1015 15.29 -13.07 -40.17
C ALA A 1015 14.12 -13.99 -39.80
N LEU A 1016 13.72 -14.04 -38.53
CA LEU A 1016 12.59 -14.82 -38.05
C LEU A 1016 11.25 -14.29 -38.59
N LEU A 1017 11.02 -12.98 -38.54
CA LEU A 1017 9.79 -12.35 -39.05
C LEU A 1017 9.62 -12.56 -40.55
N ALA A 1018 10.72 -12.47 -41.32
CA ALA A 1018 10.69 -12.69 -42.76
C ALA A 1018 10.42 -14.17 -43.13
N ALA A 1019 10.98 -15.11 -42.37
CA ALA A 1019 10.85 -16.54 -42.65
C ALA A 1019 9.55 -17.16 -42.13
N PHE A 1020 8.94 -16.59 -41.09
CA PHE A 1020 7.76 -17.13 -40.42
C PHE A 1020 6.62 -16.11 -40.30
N PRO A 1021 6.07 -15.60 -41.42
CA PRO A 1021 5.06 -14.54 -41.41
C PRO A 1021 3.76 -14.92 -40.71
N ASP A 1022 3.43 -16.23 -40.67
CA ASP A 1022 2.21 -16.76 -40.04
C ASP A 1022 2.38 -17.09 -38.53
N ARG A 1023 3.52 -16.74 -37.93
CA ARG A 1023 3.84 -17.07 -36.54
C ARG A 1023 4.12 -15.81 -35.72
N GLU A 1024 3.73 -15.86 -34.44
CA GLU A 1024 4.13 -14.87 -33.44
C GLU A 1024 5.62 -15.06 -33.12
N ILE A 1025 6.42 -14.00 -33.18
CA ILE A 1025 7.79 -13.95 -32.68
C ILE A 1025 7.78 -13.23 -31.34
N ILE A 1026 8.11 -13.93 -30.27
CA ILE A 1026 8.15 -13.36 -28.92
C ILE A 1026 9.59 -12.97 -28.62
N PHE A 1027 9.89 -11.68 -28.45
CA PHE A 1027 11.19 -11.21 -28.01
C PHE A 1027 11.21 -11.06 -26.49
N ARG A 1028 12.13 -11.75 -25.81
CA ARG A 1028 12.28 -11.73 -24.36
C ARG A 1028 13.72 -11.37 -23.95
N PRO A 1029 14.08 -10.07 -23.95
CA PRO A 1029 15.36 -9.62 -23.42
C PRO A 1029 15.47 -9.86 -21.90
N HIS A 1030 16.69 -9.89 -21.37
CA HIS A 1030 16.87 -10.02 -19.92
C HIS A 1030 16.29 -8.79 -19.19
N PRO A 1031 15.57 -8.94 -18.06
CA PRO A 1031 14.95 -7.81 -17.36
C PRO A 1031 15.92 -6.69 -16.96
N SER A 1032 17.17 -7.05 -16.65
CA SER A 1032 18.22 -6.05 -16.36
C SER A 1032 18.63 -5.23 -17.58
N ASP A 1033 18.59 -5.80 -18.80
CA ASP A 1033 18.88 -5.05 -20.01
C ASP A 1033 17.76 -4.04 -20.32
N LEU A 1034 16.49 -4.43 -20.14
CA LEU A 1034 15.33 -3.54 -20.25
C LEU A 1034 15.41 -2.38 -19.24
N LYS A 1035 15.69 -2.69 -17.96
CA LYS A 1035 15.80 -1.68 -16.90
C LYS A 1035 16.90 -0.67 -17.20
N LEU A 1036 18.03 -1.11 -17.74
CA LEU A 1036 19.13 -0.20 -18.07
C LEU A 1036 18.83 0.63 -19.31
N HIS A 1037 18.13 0.08 -20.30
CA HIS A 1037 17.63 0.86 -21.43
C HIS A 1037 16.73 2.01 -20.96
N GLN A 1038 15.80 1.75 -20.03
CA GLN A 1038 14.96 2.79 -19.40
C GLN A 1038 15.77 3.86 -18.66
N LEU A 1039 16.93 3.48 -18.12
CA LEU A 1039 17.87 4.40 -17.45
C LEU A 1039 18.86 5.09 -18.42
N GLY A 1040 18.63 5.00 -19.73
CA GLY A 1040 19.46 5.68 -20.73
C GLY A 1040 20.85 5.06 -20.91
N ARG A 1041 20.95 3.72 -20.89
CA ARG A 1041 22.17 2.95 -21.22
C ARG A 1041 22.84 3.50 -22.49
N LYS A 1042 24.19 3.64 -22.47
CA LYS A 1042 25.00 4.22 -23.57
C LYS A 1042 26.10 3.32 -24.14
N ASP A 1043 26.16 2.05 -23.78
CA ASP A 1043 27.15 1.14 -24.37
C ASP A 1043 26.70 0.58 -25.72
N GLU A 1044 27.60 -0.16 -26.39
CA GLU A 1044 27.43 -0.73 -27.74
C GLU A 1044 26.15 -1.58 -27.93
N ARG A 1045 25.54 -2.09 -26.86
CA ARG A 1045 24.31 -2.89 -26.91
C ARG A 1045 23.03 -2.06 -26.78
N ALA A 1046 23.15 -0.77 -26.44
CA ALA A 1046 21.99 0.12 -26.32
C ALA A 1046 21.26 0.29 -27.65
N GLY A 1047 22.01 0.45 -28.75
CA GLY A 1047 21.48 0.58 -30.11
C GLY A 1047 20.70 -0.67 -30.56
N PRO A 1048 21.34 -1.85 -30.62
CA PRO A 1048 20.67 -3.09 -31.01
C PRO A 1048 19.44 -3.43 -30.16
N LEU A 1049 19.48 -3.20 -28.84
CA LEU A 1049 18.31 -3.40 -27.99
C LEU A 1049 17.19 -2.42 -28.32
N ALA A 1050 17.48 -1.12 -28.48
CA ALA A 1050 16.47 -0.12 -28.83
C ALA A 1050 15.79 -0.44 -30.18
N GLU A 1051 16.58 -0.87 -31.16
CA GLU A 1051 16.10 -1.27 -32.47
C GLU A 1051 15.22 -2.53 -32.39
N ALA A 1052 15.63 -3.55 -31.62
CA ALA A 1052 14.83 -4.74 -31.39
C ALA A 1052 13.49 -4.45 -30.66
N LEU A 1053 13.50 -3.52 -29.70
CA LEU A 1053 12.28 -3.05 -29.03
C LEU A 1053 11.37 -2.29 -29.98
N THR A 1054 11.93 -1.48 -30.88
CA THR A 1054 11.18 -0.75 -31.91
C THR A 1054 10.51 -1.73 -32.88
N LEU A 1055 11.22 -2.78 -33.32
CA LEU A 1055 10.63 -3.83 -34.17
C LEU A 1055 9.40 -4.48 -33.53
N CYS A 1056 9.45 -4.77 -32.23
CA CYS A 1056 8.31 -5.33 -31.51
C CYS A 1056 7.20 -4.32 -31.15
N HIS A 1057 7.43 -3.02 -31.40
CA HIS A 1057 6.37 -2.02 -31.35
C HIS A 1057 5.70 -1.84 -32.71
N GLU A 1058 6.47 -1.90 -33.79
CA GLU A 1058 6.02 -1.61 -35.16
C GLU A 1058 5.42 -2.82 -35.89
N VAL A 1059 5.84 -4.04 -35.55
CA VAL A 1059 5.43 -5.27 -36.25
C VAL A 1059 4.44 -6.05 -35.40
N GLU A 1060 3.19 -6.20 -35.87
CA GLU A 1060 2.09 -6.86 -35.14
C GLU A 1060 2.41 -8.30 -34.71
N THR A 1061 3.20 -9.04 -35.51
CA THR A 1061 3.62 -10.41 -35.20
C THR A 1061 4.85 -10.49 -34.28
N CYS A 1062 5.47 -9.37 -33.89
CA CYS A 1062 6.58 -9.31 -32.93
C CYS A 1062 6.06 -8.84 -31.56
N THR A 1063 6.00 -9.74 -30.58
CA THR A 1063 5.52 -9.41 -29.22
C THR A 1063 6.71 -9.27 -28.27
N LEU A 1064 6.78 -8.18 -27.51
CA LEU A 1064 7.71 -8.05 -26.38
C LEU A 1064 7.19 -8.80 -25.16
N ASP A 1065 8.01 -9.69 -24.59
CA ASP A 1065 7.81 -10.28 -23.26
C ASP A 1065 8.76 -9.63 -22.26
N ASP A 1066 8.23 -8.66 -21.51
CA ASP A 1066 8.94 -7.86 -20.50
C ASP A 1066 8.67 -8.34 -19.06
N ASP A 1067 8.01 -9.49 -18.88
CA ASP A 1067 7.66 -10.02 -17.57
C ASP A 1067 8.92 -10.44 -16.80
N ALA A 1068 9.37 -9.57 -15.90
CA ALA A 1068 10.55 -9.81 -15.08
C ALA A 1068 10.41 -10.99 -14.10
N THR A 1069 9.18 -11.48 -13.87
CA THR A 1069 8.87 -12.44 -12.80
C THR A 1069 8.53 -13.83 -13.29
N SER A 1070 7.99 -13.96 -14.51
CA SER A 1070 7.56 -15.25 -15.06
C SER A 1070 7.85 -15.38 -16.55
N TYR A 1071 8.41 -16.52 -16.94
CA TYR A 1071 8.64 -16.91 -18.34
C TYR A 1071 7.63 -17.94 -18.86
N LEU A 1072 6.74 -18.46 -18.00
CA LEU A 1072 5.87 -19.60 -18.34
C LEU A 1072 4.87 -19.29 -19.45
N ALA A 1073 4.42 -18.03 -19.56
CA ALA A 1073 3.51 -17.63 -20.62
C ALA A 1073 4.16 -17.75 -22.01
N GLY A 1074 5.36 -17.21 -22.19
CA GLY A 1074 6.14 -17.38 -23.42
C GLY A 1074 6.44 -18.84 -23.70
N TYR A 1075 6.85 -19.60 -22.68
CA TYR A 1075 7.15 -21.04 -22.81
C TYR A 1075 5.93 -21.85 -23.27
N GLY A 1076 4.74 -21.54 -22.75
CA GLY A 1076 3.50 -22.21 -23.11
C GLY A 1076 3.17 -22.06 -24.59
N ARG A 1077 3.31 -20.84 -25.12
CA ARG A 1077 2.97 -20.49 -26.52
C ARG A 1077 4.02 -20.91 -27.55
N ALA A 1078 5.30 -20.96 -27.16
CA ALA A 1078 6.40 -21.13 -28.10
C ALA A 1078 6.63 -22.59 -28.51
N GLY A 1079 6.55 -22.89 -29.80
CA GLY A 1079 6.93 -24.20 -30.35
C GLY A 1079 8.43 -24.46 -30.33
N LEU A 1080 9.24 -23.39 -30.35
CA LEU A 1080 10.70 -23.41 -30.41
C LEU A 1080 11.26 -22.18 -29.69
N LEU A 1081 12.46 -22.31 -29.12
CA LEU A 1081 13.22 -21.22 -28.54
C LEU A 1081 14.48 -20.95 -29.39
N VAL A 1082 14.74 -19.69 -29.71
CA VAL A 1082 16.02 -19.19 -30.19
C VAL A 1082 16.74 -18.53 -29.01
N SER A 1083 17.99 -18.90 -28.79
CA SER A 1083 18.80 -18.39 -27.68
C SER A 1083 20.28 -18.49 -28.01
N ASP A 1084 21.11 -18.27 -27.01
CA ASP A 1084 22.57 -18.32 -27.03
C ASP A 1084 23.04 -19.14 -25.81
N THR A 1085 24.03 -18.68 -25.03
CA THR A 1085 24.47 -19.40 -23.82
C THR A 1085 23.55 -19.22 -22.61
N SER A 1086 22.27 -18.92 -22.82
CA SER A 1086 21.35 -18.63 -21.72
C SER A 1086 20.94 -19.91 -21.00
N SER A 1087 20.99 -19.90 -19.67
CA SER A 1087 20.46 -21.00 -18.84
C SER A 1087 18.96 -21.24 -19.07
N THR A 1088 18.25 -20.24 -19.61
CA THR A 1088 16.85 -20.34 -20.02
C THR A 1088 16.66 -21.40 -21.11
N ALA A 1089 17.66 -21.65 -21.95
CA ALA A 1089 17.60 -22.62 -23.06
C ALA A 1089 17.32 -24.05 -22.58
N PHE A 1090 18.18 -24.56 -21.70
CA PHE A 1090 17.98 -25.89 -21.11
C PHE A 1090 16.73 -25.94 -20.23
N THR A 1091 16.41 -24.84 -19.54
CA THR A 1091 15.20 -24.75 -18.73
C THR A 1091 13.95 -24.88 -19.60
N PHE A 1092 13.91 -24.21 -20.75
CA PHE A 1092 12.83 -24.31 -21.74
C PHE A 1092 12.71 -25.74 -22.27
N ALA A 1093 13.82 -26.30 -22.76
CA ALA A 1093 13.83 -27.62 -23.37
C ALA A 1093 13.35 -28.70 -22.39
N MET A 1094 13.91 -28.72 -21.17
CA MET A 1094 13.57 -29.71 -20.15
C MET A 1094 12.15 -29.53 -19.58
N THR A 1095 11.63 -28.30 -19.54
CA THR A 1095 10.27 -28.01 -19.05
C THR A 1095 9.19 -28.33 -20.09
N THR A 1096 9.45 -28.00 -21.36
CA THR A 1096 8.41 -27.99 -22.40
C THR A 1096 8.48 -29.17 -23.36
N ASP A 1097 9.56 -29.95 -23.33
CA ASP A 1097 9.91 -30.95 -24.33
C ASP A 1097 9.98 -30.34 -25.74
N ARG A 1098 10.57 -29.14 -25.89
CA ARG A 1098 10.67 -28.44 -27.17
C ARG A 1098 12.10 -28.02 -27.48
N PRO A 1099 12.49 -27.98 -28.77
CA PRO A 1099 13.88 -27.77 -29.17
C PRO A 1099 14.33 -26.31 -29.05
N VAL A 1100 15.64 -26.12 -29.02
CA VAL A 1100 16.31 -24.82 -29.00
C VAL A 1100 17.21 -24.65 -30.22
N VAL A 1101 17.26 -23.45 -30.80
CA VAL A 1101 18.30 -23.05 -31.76
C VAL A 1101 19.25 -22.10 -31.05
N PHE A 1102 20.52 -22.49 -30.98
CA PHE A 1102 21.60 -21.74 -30.34
C PHE A 1102 22.36 -20.94 -31.40
N TYR A 1103 22.16 -19.62 -31.42
CA TYR A 1103 22.91 -18.74 -32.31
C TYR A 1103 24.26 -18.37 -31.67
N SER A 1104 25.35 -18.85 -32.27
CA SER A 1104 26.72 -18.57 -31.82
C SER A 1104 27.61 -18.21 -33.02
N PRO A 1105 27.67 -16.92 -33.41
CA PRO A 1105 28.44 -16.49 -34.60
C PRO A 1105 29.96 -16.65 -34.45
N HIS A 1106 30.44 -16.91 -33.23
CA HIS A 1106 31.86 -17.12 -32.91
C HIS A 1106 32.10 -18.46 -32.22
N GLU A 1107 31.32 -19.48 -32.57
CA GLU A 1107 31.29 -20.81 -31.91
C GLU A 1107 32.68 -21.41 -31.65
N LYS A 1108 33.61 -21.34 -32.62
CA LYS A 1108 34.98 -21.86 -32.44
C LYS A 1108 35.71 -21.17 -31.28
N ARG A 1109 35.63 -19.84 -31.17
CA ARG A 1109 36.24 -19.07 -30.08
C ARG A 1109 35.54 -19.33 -28.75
N VAL A 1110 34.22 -19.55 -28.76
CA VAL A 1110 33.45 -19.93 -27.56
C VAL A 1110 33.95 -21.27 -27.02
N GLN A 1111 34.11 -22.28 -27.89
CA GLN A 1111 34.61 -23.60 -27.51
C GLN A 1111 36.06 -23.55 -27.01
N GLU A 1112 36.94 -22.79 -27.67
CA GLU A 1112 38.33 -22.62 -27.25
C GLU A 1112 38.45 -21.94 -25.87
N ALA A 1113 37.64 -20.91 -25.61
CA ALA A 1113 37.71 -20.15 -24.36
C ALA A 1113 36.99 -20.83 -23.19
N LEU A 1114 35.84 -21.47 -23.45
CA LEU A 1114 34.90 -21.89 -22.41
C LEU A 1114 34.54 -23.38 -22.47
N GLY A 1115 34.83 -24.09 -23.56
CA GLY A 1115 34.36 -25.47 -23.80
C GLY A 1115 34.86 -26.49 -22.78
N GLY A 1116 36.04 -26.26 -22.16
CA GLY A 1116 36.59 -27.09 -21.10
C GLY A 1116 36.09 -26.76 -19.69
N GLN A 1117 35.22 -25.74 -19.54
CA GLN A 1117 34.76 -25.25 -18.24
C GLN A 1117 33.29 -25.60 -17.92
N THR A 1118 32.53 -26.07 -18.91
CA THR A 1118 31.09 -26.31 -18.78
C THR A 1118 30.60 -27.36 -19.77
N ASP A 1119 29.81 -28.31 -19.27
CA ASP A 1119 29.12 -29.32 -20.08
C ASP A 1119 28.02 -28.68 -20.95
N PHE A 1120 27.47 -27.52 -20.55
CA PHE A 1120 26.49 -26.76 -21.34
C PHE A 1120 26.87 -26.61 -22.80
N LEU A 1121 28.11 -26.24 -23.09
CA LEU A 1121 28.54 -26.01 -24.47
C LEU A 1121 28.61 -27.30 -25.29
N GLN A 1122 28.86 -28.43 -24.62
CA GLN A 1122 28.94 -29.77 -25.22
C GLN A 1122 27.54 -30.36 -25.46
N ASP A 1123 26.60 -30.06 -24.57
CA ASP A 1123 25.27 -30.66 -24.56
C ASP A 1123 24.24 -29.89 -25.40
N ARG A 1124 24.57 -28.72 -25.98
CA ARG A 1124 23.62 -27.92 -26.79
C ARG A 1124 22.94 -28.71 -27.91
N ASN A 1125 23.68 -29.59 -28.59
CA ASN A 1125 23.12 -30.43 -29.66
C ASN A 1125 22.23 -31.58 -29.16
N GLN A 1126 22.18 -31.84 -27.86
CA GLN A 1126 21.24 -32.82 -27.26
C GLN A 1126 19.83 -32.25 -27.10
N VAL A 1127 19.71 -30.91 -27.04
CA VAL A 1127 18.43 -30.22 -26.83
C VAL A 1127 18.01 -29.35 -28.02
N GLY A 1128 18.77 -29.38 -29.11
CA GLY A 1128 18.66 -28.38 -30.15
C GLY A 1128 19.73 -28.46 -31.23
N ALA A 1129 19.98 -27.33 -31.88
CA ALA A 1129 21.03 -27.17 -32.89
C ALA A 1129 21.84 -25.89 -32.64
N VAL A 1130 23.16 -25.96 -32.81
CA VAL A 1130 24.06 -24.80 -32.81
C VAL A 1130 24.26 -24.31 -34.23
N VAL A 1131 24.09 -23.01 -34.45
CA VAL A 1131 24.20 -22.35 -35.76
C VAL A 1131 25.10 -21.12 -35.66
N THR A 1132 25.77 -20.79 -36.77
CA THR A 1132 26.74 -19.67 -36.82
C THR A 1132 26.28 -18.52 -37.70
N ARG A 1133 25.33 -18.76 -38.60
CA ARG A 1133 24.80 -17.78 -39.56
C ARG A 1133 23.27 -17.67 -39.49
N LEU A 1134 22.71 -16.54 -39.93
CA LEU A 1134 21.26 -16.28 -39.85
C LEU A 1134 20.44 -17.17 -40.80
N ASP A 1135 20.97 -17.52 -41.96
CA ASP A 1135 20.35 -18.48 -42.90
C ASP A 1135 20.27 -19.89 -42.29
N GLU A 1136 21.31 -20.31 -41.57
CA GLU A 1136 21.33 -21.56 -40.80
C GLU A 1136 20.30 -21.54 -39.66
N LEU A 1137 20.16 -20.39 -38.97
CA LEU A 1137 19.18 -20.21 -37.89
C LEU A 1137 17.76 -20.45 -38.40
N VAL A 1138 17.38 -19.81 -39.50
CA VAL A 1138 16.05 -19.98 -40.12
C VAL A 1138 15.83 -21.42 -40.57
N THR A 1139 16.83 -22.01 -41.24
CA THR A 1139 16.75 -23.40 -41.73
C THR A 1139 16.59 -24.39 -40.58
N ALA A 1140 17.37 -24.23 -39.51
CA ALA A 1140 17.29 -25.07 -38.32
C ALA A 1140 15.95 -24.89 -37.59
N ALA A 1141 15.47 -23.65 -37.45
CA ALA A 1141 14.19 -23.36 -36.83
C ALA A 1141 13.03 -24.01 -37.59
N SER A 1142 13.02 -23.93 -38.92
CA SER A 1142 11.99 -24.59 -39.76
C SER A 1142 12.01 -26.10 -39.56
N LYS A 1143 13.19 -26.73 -39.68
CA LYS A 1143 13.33 -28.18 -39.51
C LYS A 1143 12.86 -28.66 -38.14
N LEU A 1144 13.23 -27.95 -37.07
CA LEU A 1144 12.88 -28.32 -35.70
C LEU A 1144 11.41 -28.07 -35.35
N LEU A 1145 10.73 -27.15 -36.05
CA LEU A 1145 9.29 -26.93 -35.93
C LEU A 1145 8.47 -28.03 -36.64
N ASP A 1146 9.00 -28.57 -37.75
CA ASP A 1146 8.33 -29.61 -38.55
C ASP A 1146 8.56 -31.02 -37.99
N GLU A 1147 9.77 -31.31 -37.50
CA GLU A 1147 10.16 -32.60 -36.89
C GLU A 1147 10.62 -32.38 -35.44
N PRO A 1148 9.70 -32.19 -34.47
CA PRO A 1148 10.10 -32.01 -33.09
C PRO A 1148 10.72 -33.33 -32.59
N ALA A 1149 12.03 -33.31 -32.31
CA ALA A 1149 12.83 -34.44 -31.83
C ALA A 1149 12.48 -34.83 -30.38
N LEU A 1150 11.21 -35.14 -30.12
CA LEU A 1150 10.66 -35.36 -28.78
C LEU A 1150 11.27 -36.58 -28.07
N ALA A 1151 11.62 -37.63 -28.80
CA ALA A 1151 12.13 -38.88 -28.22
C ALA A 1151 13.56 -38.76 -27.64
N GLY A 1152 14.43 -37.96 -28.28
CA GLY A 1152 15.81 -37.75 -27.80
C GLY A 1152 15.87 -36.82 -26.58
N LEU A 1153 15.05 -35.77 -26.58
CA LEU A 1153 15.05 -34.74 -25.54
C LEU A 1153 14.52 -35.28 -24.20
N ALA A 1154 13.45 -36.08 -24.22
CA ALA A 1154 12.90 -36.69 -23.01
C ALA A 1154 13.93 -37.63 -22.34
N ARG A 1155 14.61 -38.46 -23.15
CA ARG A 1155 15.70 -39.33 -22.68
C ARG A 1155 16.87 -38.53 -22.12
N PHE A 1156 17.29 -37.47 -22.81
CA PHE A 1156 18.38 -36.61 -22.32
C PHE A 1156 18.03 -35.98 -20.96
N ARG A 1157 16.79 -35.51 -20.78
CA ARG A 1157 16.31 -34.99 -19.49
C ARG A 1157 16.40 -36.05 -18.39
N GLU A 1158 15.89 -37.25 -18.62
CA GLU A 1158 15.91 -38.36 -17.64
C GLU A 1158 17.33 -38.77 -17.26
N GLN A 1159 18.25 -38.77 -18.21
CA GLN A 1159 19.66 -39.10 -17.96
C GLN A 1159 20.40 -37.99 -17.20
N THR A 1160 19.98 -36.74 -17.40
CA THR A 1160 20.70 -35.54 -16.90
C THR A 1160 20.21 -35.09 -15.52
N LEU A 1161 18.92 -35.16 -15.25
CA LEU A 1161 18.31 -34.64 -14.03
C LEU A 1161 18.20 -35.70 -12.92
N PHE A 1162 18.28 -35.25 -11.68
CA PHE A 1162 18.00 -36.07 -10.50
C PHE A 1162 16.55 -35.87 -10.03
N ASN A 1163 15.97 -36.90 -9.42
CA ASN A 1163 14.66 -36.86 -8.75
C ASN A 1163 13.57 -36.13 -9.55
N LEU A 1164 13.46 -36.43 -10.86
CA LEU A 1164 12.44 -35.85 -11.73
C LEU A 1164 11.04 -36.10 -11.15
N ASP A 1165 10.20 -35.07 -11.11
CA ASP A 1165 8.83 -35.11 -10.55
C ASP A 1165 8.77 -35.38 -9.02
N GLY A 1166 9.89 -35.30 -8.30
CA GLY A 1166 9.97 -35.56 -6.86
C GLY A 1166 11.11 -34.85 -6.11
N ALA A 1167 11.64 -33.75 -6.65
CA ALA A 1167 12.83 -33.10 -6.09
C ALA A 1167 12.57 -32.45 -4.72
N ALA A 1168 11.37 -31.88 -4.53
CA ALA A 1168 10.96 -31.26 -3.27
C ALA A 1168 10.77 -32.33 -2.17
N GLU A 1169 10.12 -33.43 -2.51
CA GLU A 1169 9.89 -34.59 -1.66
C GLU A 1169 11.21 -35.27 -1.27
N TYR A 1170 12.16 -35.36 -2.21
CA TYR A 1170 13.51 -35.83 -1.91
C TYR A 1170 14.21 -34.93 -0.89
N PHE A 1171 14.14 -33.60 -1.06
CA PHE A 1171 14.74 -32.65 -0.12
C PHE A 1171 14.13 -32.79 1.28
N VAL A 1172 12.80 -32.76 1.41
CA VAL A 1172 12.09 -32.81 2.69
C VAL A 1172 12.36 -34.11 3.44
N ARG A 1173 12.41 -35.25 2.73
CA ARG A 1173 12.70 -36.57 3.33
C ARG A 1173 14.07 -36.64 4.01
N HIS A 1174 15.05 -35.87 3.55
CA HIS A 1174 16.41 -35.87 4.07
C HIS A 1174 16.74 -34.62 4.88
N LEU A 1175 15.74 -33.80 5.23
CA LEU A 1175 15.91 -32.54 5.94
C LEU A 1175 16.56 -32.71 7.31
N ASP A 1176 16.19 -33.77 8.04
CA ASP A 1176 16.72 -34.05 9.38
C ASP A 1176 18.23 -34.33 9.36
N LEU A 1177 18.75 -34.97 8.30
CA LEU A 1177 20.18 -35.15 8.13
C LEU A 1177 20.92 -33.80 8.05
N MET A 1178 20.30 -32.81 7.39
CA MET A 1178 20.87 -31.48 7.24
C MET A 1178 20.84 -30.69 8.55
N LEU A 1179 19.72 -30.77 9.30
CA LEU A 1179 19.58 -30.20 10.64
C LEU A 1179 20.61 -30.80 11.62
N ASN A 1180 20.82 -32.12 11.57
CA ASN A 1180 21.70 -32.85 12.48
C ASN A 1180 23.17 -32.90 12.03
N ARG A 1181 23.50 -32.38 10.84
CA ARG A 1181 24.88 -32.34 10.29
C ARG A 1181 25.45 -33.73 9.97
N GLU A 1182 24.59 -34.61 9.46
CA GLU A 1182 24.86 -36.03 9.19
C GLU A 1182 25.18 -36.31 7.71
N LYS A 1183 25.83 -37.46 7.44
CA LYS A 1183 26.14 -37.93 6.09
C LYS A 1183 24.96 -38.72 5.51
N HIS A 1184 24.78 -38.62 4.20
CA HIS A 1184 24.02 -39.61 3.42
C HIS A 1184 24.99 -40.39 2.52
N PRO A 1185 24.86 -41.72 2.37
CA PRO A 1185 25.76 -42.55 1.55
C PRO A 1185 25.88 -42.10 0.09
N ASP A 1186 24.78 -41.62 -0.49
CA ASP A 1186 24.72 -41.21 -1.91
C ASP A 1186 25.15 -39.75 -2.14
N TRP A 1187 25.54 -39.01 -1.09
CA TRP A 1187 25.99 -37.63 -1.25
C TRP A 1187 27.51 -37.56 -1.38
N VAL A 1188 27.99 -36.66 -2.24
CA VAL A 1188 29.44 -36.46 -2.40
C VAL A 1188 29.91 -35.51 -1.31
N THR A 1189 30.69 -36.01 -0.36
CA THR A 1189 31.16 -35.20 0.78
C THR A 1189 32.64 -34.84 0.70
N PHE A 1190 33.00 -33.63 1.13
CA PHE A 1190 34.35 -33.12 1.26
C PHE A 1190 34.60 -32.64 2.69
N ASN A 1191 35.75 -33.01 3.26
CA ASN A 1191 36.20 -32.62 4.60
C ASN A 1191 35.18 -32.93 5.73
N TRP A 1192 34.28 -33.91 5.56
CA TRP A 1192 33.08 -34.09 6.39
C TRP A 1192 33.27 -34.84 7.69
#